data_AF-A0A6J7ZG97-F1
#
_entry.id   AF-A0A6J7ZG97-F1
#
_cell.length_a   1.000
_cell.length_b   1.000
_cell.length_c   1.000
_cell.angle_alpha   90.00
_cell.angle_beta   90.00
_cell.angle_gamma   90.00
#
_symmetry.space_group_name_H-M   'P 1'
#
loop_
_entity.id
_entity.type
_entity.pdbx_description
1 polymer ?
#
loop_
_entity_poly.entity_id
_entity_poly.type
_entity_poly.pdbx_seq_one_letter_code
_entity_poly.pdbx_strand_id
1 'polypeptide(L)'
;MVIQQQPSSLSDRPQVSSMVKSRRRSVSPAEPPYRLAQALVEQEKWQEAIAAYQQALTITPNWVEVQRELGDLFLKLERWDEAVQVYETAISLRSESAEVYHNLGDALLKLQRWEDAIAAYQKAIKLNPEFSWSYNNLGDGLRDLQRWDEAVQAYQKAIELKPDFALSHHNLGDVLVKKEDWEGAIVAYQKAIDLDPNFVWSYYNLAEVYVKLDQWDEAVEAYGQVLKIKPDLTEVEEKLNQALHQQVKTRLETALSYYRKAIENDPTDIESYQKALEIKPDDVDLYLGLGNAWHQKMEYQKARDTYQRLLLIQPDLEEAHKNLAQILITIENSVLETISDLDSSQKVSPIPINNTSHNNLNSVQSIYLGNDTLLLIISGCINFKEDLKIWVNDRQIQQVNFEKILQDQDQIYYAFILSDVKAFQISNEPFLINIQDLSDFEILSEQISPLPSKQLIAFLDSLILKIELKKILLFFVNTLEKLKPSSDHEYYKTIAKLRQNLPQYPKLTIDYGCWLSPNVVYFETIVEGCWILETTKILLLANDICQVTPTHFFQISPEKIAAIAIFNQEIYNQNHQLYELIVIFNHHPILIDGTINQKAYSLEFIDYLNSLSEHQRILIRDTINWSLIEVTPEFIQEKVRKIIDKLQYFIKFKPTSLIDSNLPVNIFIDHFIPIGCEGVALWGWFHDAHHHLESIEAISDLGFSIEISRKNIYNFDRLDVNEYIAKTRYQSSNHPLGFCAYIEIPDEIHNKLDDLAELHSFRFKFKFQGNIEITIIPDAKYYDVFTSRNMILQIAPPDKITDKTLEKCLSVIASKLQRICMQKVEAKEFLQIKPSLEKPLASLIIPLYKQLDFVKVQLATMANDQDIQQSEIIYVLDSPEQEQEVKNLLQNYNLIYDLPIKLVVMDYNSGYAAANNIGAIYAESEYLVLMNSDVFPKSKGWLSKMLKFYSAYPQIGALTPKLIYEDQSLQHAGMFFEKTTFPFWVTAHYYKGFPNRYQPAQRSRRVPAVTGACLMIKKDLYQQIGGYTTEYIIGDFEDSDLCFKCSELGYESWYFAEVELYHLERQSMLLNNDFSGTLSWRYNAWLHHRKWQSHIEIIMKNISNN
;
A
#
# COMPACT_ATOMS: atom_id res chain seq x y z
N MET A 1 -37.50 -21.70 -8.15
CA MET A 1 -38.26 -21.87 -9.41
C MET A 1 -39.69 -21.39 -9.16
N VAL A 2 -40.19 -20.60 -10.10
CA VAL A 2 -41.31 -19.63 -9.99
C VAL A 2 -42.68 -20.29 -9.81
N ILE A 3 -43.60 -19.68 -9.04
CA ILE A 3 -44.87 -19.09 -9.53
C ILE A 3 -45.60 -18.35 -8.40
N GLN A 4 -46.05 -17.15 -8.79
CA GLN A 4 -46.87 -16.14 -8.13
C GLN A 4 -48.14 -16.69 -7.46
N GLN A 5 -48.65 -15.97 -6.45
CA GLN A 5 -50.02 -15.45 -6.50
C GLN A 5 -50.26 -14.33 -5.46
N GLN A 6 -50.72 -13.19 -5.97
CA GLN A 6 -51.32 -12.07 -5.24
C GLN A 6 -52.87 -12.25 -5.20
N PRO A 7 -53.65 -11.37 -4.55
CA PRO A 7 -54.67 -11.75 -3.56
C PRO A 7 -56.12 -11.64 -4.08
N SER A 8 -57.08 -12.26 -3.39
CA SER A 8 -58.47 -11.75 -3.38
C SER A 8 -59.39 -12.34 -2.31
N SER A 9 -60.19 -11.40 -1.77
CA SER A 9 -61.60 -11.51 -1.37
C SER A 9 -61.99 -11.98 0.05
N LEU A 10 -62.62 -11.03 0.74
CA LEU A 10 -63.66 -11.20 1.75
C LEU A 10 -64.75 -12.16 1.27
N SER A 11 -65.05 -13.19 2.06
CA SER A 11 -66.41 -13.54 2.53
C SER A 11 -66.38 -14.92 3.18
N ASP A 12 -66.71 -15.00 4.48
CA ASP A 12 -67.72 -15.93 4.98
C ASP A 12 -67.86 -15.81 6.51
N ARG A 13 -68.86 -15.03 6.92
CA ARG A 13 -69.47 -15.13 8.25
C ARG A 13 -70.75 -15.93 8.10
N PRO A 14 -71.02 -16.96 8.94
CA PRO A 14 -72.36 -17.51 9.05
C PRO A 14 -73.27 -16.51 9.77
N GLN A 15 -74.41 -16.17 9.17
CA GLN A 15 -75.51 -15.50 9.84
C GLN A 15 -76.17 -16.47 10.83
N VAL A 16 -76.29 -16.04 12.09
CA VAL A 16 -77.39 -16.47 12.96
C VAL A 16 -78.10 -15.20 13.43
N SER A 17 -79.32 -15.01 12.94
CA SER A 17 -80.22 -13.95 13.40
C SER A 17 -81.23 -14.49 14.41
N SER A 18 -81.62 -13.58 15.31
CA SER A 18 -82.81 -13.60 16.17
C SER A 18 -82.79 -14.45 17.44
N MET A 19 -82.43 -13.80 18.55
CA MET A 19 -83.34 -13.49 19.66
C MET A 19 -82.52 -13.17 20.90
N VAL A 20 -82.21 -11.88 21.14
CA VAL A 20 -81.99 -11.41 22.51
C VAL A 20 -82.71 -10.08 22.69
N LYS A 21 -83.79 -10.17 23.47
CA LYS A 21 -84.50 -9.05 24.06
C LYS A 21 -83.52 -8.06 24.68
N SER A 22 -83.75 -6.78 24.38
CA SER A 22 -83.37 -5.61 25.17
C SER A 22 -82.85 -5.87 26.59
N ARG A 23 -81.54 -5.87 26.75
CA ARG A 23 -80.86 -5.33 27.94
C ARG A 23 -79.71 -4.47 27.42
N ARG A 24 -79.84 -3.14 27.56
CA ARG A 24 -78.72 -2.21 27.40
C ARG A 24 -77.58 -2.71 28.30
N ARG A 25 -76.56 -3.34 27.73
CA ARG A 25 -75.28 -3.52 28.43
C ARG A 25 -74.72 -2.11 28.58
N SER A 26 -74.60 -1.64 29.81
CA SER A 26 -73.83 -0.45 30.14
C SER A 26 -72.42 -0.68 29.63
N VAL A 27 -72.08 -0.08 28.48
CA VAL A 27 -70.70 0.00 28.01
C VAL A 27 -69.95 0.74 29.10
N SER A 28 -68.89 0.12 29.64
CA SER A 28 -68.05 0.79 30.66
C SER A 28 -67.60 2.13 30.06
N PRO A 29 -67.65 3.25 30.82
CA PRO A 29 -67.16 4.53 30.31
C PRO A 29 -65.68 4.48 29.90
N ALA A 30 -64.94 3.44 30.31
CA ALA A 30 -63.55 3.18 29.94
C ALA A 30 -63.37 2.44 28.60
N GLU A 31 -64.43 1.86 28.02
CA GLU A 31 -64.33 1.07 26.77
C GLU A 31 -63.99 1.92 25.52
N PRO A 32 -64.54 3.14 25.32
CA PRO A 32 -64.16 3.98 24.18
C PRO A 32 -62.68 4.38 24.15
N PRO A 33 -62.05 4.87 25.24
CA PRO A 33 -60.62 5.18 25.22
C PRO A 33 -59.74 3.93 25.06
N TYR A 34 -60.16 2.77 25.59
CA TYR A 34 -59.46 1.50 25.35
C TYR A 34 -59.43 1.11 23.87
N ARG A 35 -60.58 1.14 23.18
CA ARG A 35 -60.63 0.84 21.73
C ARG A 35 -59.86 1.86 20.88
N LEU A 36 -59.88 3.13 21.29
CA LEU A 36 -59.08 4.15 20.66
C LEU A 36 -57.58 3.83 20.79
N ALA A 37 -57.14 3.43 21.98
CA ALA A 37 -55.75 3.04 22.21
C ALA A 37 -55.31 1.89 21.31
N GLN A 38 -56.13 0.83 21.18
CA GLN A 38 -55.83 -0.30 20.29
C GLN A 38 -55.70 0.13 18.82
N ALA A 39 -56.62 0.96 18.33
CA ALA A 39 -56.56 1.48 16.96
C ALA A 39 -55.36 2.41 16.73
N LEU A 40 -54.88 3.10 17.77
CA LEU A 40 -53.68 3.94 17.71
C LEU A 40 -52.40 3.10 17.74
N VAL A 41 -52.37 1.97 18.46
CA VAL A 41 -51.29 0.98 18.42
C VAL A 41 -51.15 0.39 17.01
N GLU A 42 -52.26 0.04 16.36
CA GLU A 42 -52.27 -0.44 14.96
C GLU A 42 -51.76 0.60 13.95
N GLN A 43 -51.91 1.90 14.27
CA GLN A 43 -51.42 3.03 13.47
C GLN A 43 -50.00 3.48 13.87
N GLU A 44 -49.34 2.78 14.79
CA GLU A 44 -48.01 3.12 15.31
C GLU A 44 -47.93 4.50 16.00
N LYS A 45 -49.06 5.02 16.48
CA LYS A 45 -49.15 6.30 17.21
C LYS A 45 -48.99 6.09 18.71
N TRP A 46 -47.77 5.77 19.11
CA TRP A 46 -47.45 5.25 20.44
C TRP A 46 -47.82 6.17 21.62
N GLN A 47 -47.53 7.47 21.53
CA GLN A 47 -47.80 8.41 22.62
C GLN A 47 -49.30 8.66 22.81
N GLU A 48 -50.04 8.75 21.71
CA GLU A 48 -51.51 8.90 21.75
C GLU A 48 -52.17 7.63 22.29
N ALA A 49 -51.65 6.45 21.93
CA ALA A 49 -52.11 5.17 22.46
C ALA A 49 -51.89 5.05 23.98
N ILE A 50 -50.72 5.43 24.48
CA ILE A 50 -50.41 5.47 25.92
C ILE A 50 -51.40 6.38 26.66
N ALA A 51 -51.62 7.60 26.16
CA ALA A 51 -52.56 8.54 26.77
C ALA A 51 -53.99 7.98 26.81
N ALA A 52 -54.44 7.31 25.74
CA ALA A 52 -55.74 6.68 25.66
C ALA A 52 -55.87 5.48 26.63
N TYR A 53 -54.84 4.64 26.77
CA TYR A 53 -54.80 3.58 27.78
C TYR A 53 -54.83 4.14 29.21
N GLN A 54 -54.04 5.18 29.51
CA GLN A 54 -54.05 5.86 30.81
C GLN A 54 -55.41 6.49 31.13
N GLN A 55 -56.10 7.04 30.13
CA GLN A 55 -57.47 7.54 30.28
C GLN A 55 -58.45 6.42 30.62
N ALA A 56 -58.35 5.26 29.95
CA ALA A 56 -59.17 4.09 30.28
C ALA A 56 -58.92 3.60 31.72
N LEU A 57 -57.66 3.59 32.17
CA LEU A 57 -57.27 3.22 33.53
C LEU A 57 -57.66 4.26 34.58
N THR A 58 -57.74 5.54 34.23
CA THR A 58 -58.27 6.59 35.12
C THR A 58 -59.74 6.33 35.46
N ILE A 59 -60.50 5.83 34.48
CA ILE A 59 -61.92 5.52 34.63
C ILE A 59 -62.13 4.17 35.31
N THR A 60 -61.34 3.16 34.96
CA THR A 60 -61.38 1.81 35.56
C THR A 60 -59.96 1.37 35.97
N PRO A 61 -59.49 1.75 37.18
CA PRO A 61 -58.11 1.48 37.62
C PRO A 61 -57.75 0.00 37.73
N ASN A 62 -58.75 -0.86 37.98
CA ASN A 62 -58.56 -2.29 38.23
C ASN A 62 -58.66 -3.14 36.95
N TRP A 63 -58.54 -2.54 35.76
CA TRP A 63 -58.70 -3.26 34.50
C TRP A 63 -57.39 -3.95 34.08
N VAL A 64 -57.23 -5.20 34.53
CA VAL A 64 -56.01 -6.01 34.33
C VAL A 64 -55.57 -6.10 32.87
N GLU A 65 -56.51 -6.24 31.93
CA GLU A 65 -56.19 -6.38 30.51
C GLU A 65 -55.62 -5.10 29.90
N VAL A 66 -56.14 -3.94 30.29
CA VAL A 66 -55.60 -2.64 29.86
C VAL A 66 -54.23 -2.38 30.49
N GLN A 67 -54.04 -2.76 31.76
CA GLN A 67 -52.72 -2.71 32.39
C GLN A 67 -51.74 -3.60 31.61
N ARG A 68 -52.09 -4.85 31.29
CA ARG A 68 -51.24 -5.74 30.48
C ARG A 68 -50.86 -5.12 29.13
N GLU A 69 -51.84 -4.69 28.34
CA GLU A 69 -51.58 -4.11 27.00
C GLU A 69 -50.76 -2.81 27.06
N LEU A 70 -50.95 -1.99 28.10
CA LEU A 70 -50.14 -0.81 28.34
C LEU A 70 -48.69 -1.20 28.72
N GLY A 71 -48.52 -2.22 29.56
CA GLY A 71 -47.22 -2.79 29.90
C GLY A 71 -46.50 -3.35 28.67
N ASP A 72 -47.22 -4.09 27.81
CA ASP A 72 -46.67 -4.66 26.56
C ASP A 72 -46.20 -3.54 25.62
N LEU A 73 -46.96 -2.44 25.55
CA LEU A 73 -46.58 -1.25 24.80
C LEU A 73 -45.36 -0.54 25.40
N PHE A 74 -45.26 -0.41 26.73
CA PHE A 74 -44.08 0.16 27.37
C PHE A 74 -42.84 -0.72 27.17
N LEU A 75 -42.99 -2.05 27.21
CA LEU A 75 -41.91 -2.99 26.89
C LEU A 75 -41.44 -2.80 25.44
N LYS A 76 -42.37 -2.67 24.47
CA LYS A 76 -42.02 -2.41 23.06
C LYS A 76 -41.30 -1.07 22.86
N LEU A 77 -41.60 -0.06 23.68
CA LEU A 77 -41.01 1.28 23.62
C LEU A 77 -39.77 1.44 24.49
N GLU A 78 -39.27 0.35 25.06
CA GLU A 78 -38.09 0.35 25.94
C GLU A 78 -38.24 1.18 27.23
N ARG A 79 -39.49 1.38 27.69
CA ARG A 79 -39.84 2.11 28.92
C ARG A 79 -39.99 1.13 30.08
N TRP A 80 -38.88 0.50 30.46
CA TRP A 80 -38.85 -0.67 31.33
C TRP A 80 -39.42 -0.42 32.73
N ASP A 81 -39.07 0.69 33.39
CA ASP A 81 -39.57 1.02 34.73
C ASP A 81 -41.10 1.16 34.76
N GLU A 82 -41.67 1.78 33.74
CA GLU A 82 -43.14 1.95 33.62
C GLU A 82 -43.83 0.63 33.28
N ALA A 83 -43.21 -0.20 32.45
CA ALA A 83 -43.68 -1.56 32.20
C ALA A 83 -43.74 -2.38 33.50
N VAL A 84 -42.67 -2.35 34.32
CA VAL A 84 -42.63 -3.03 35.63
C VAL A 84 -43.76 -2.56 36.53
N GLN A 85 -43.95 -1.25 36.69
CA GLN A 85 -45.00 -0.69 37.56
C GLN A 85 -46.41 -1.16 37.15
N VAL A 86 -46.66 -1.17 35.84
CA VAL A 86 -47.96 -1.55 35.28
C VAL A 86 -48.20 -3.07 35.42
N TYR A 87 -47.18 -3.90 35.19
CA TYR A 87 -47.28 -5.35 35.41
C TYR A 87 -47.42 -5.72 36.88
N GLU A 88 -46.67 -5.09 37.80
CA GLU A 88 -46.84 -5.28 39.25
C GLU A 88 -48.25 -4.89 39.70
N THR A 89 -48.80 -3.81 39.14
CA THR A 89 -50.19 -3.41 39.36
C THR A 89 -51.16 -4.49 38.87
N ALA A 90 -50.99 -4.98 37.63
CA ALA A 90 -51.80 -6.07 37.08
C ALA A 90 -51.74 -7.35 37.95
N ILE A 91 -50.57 -7.69 38.48
CA ILE A 91 -50.37 -8.83 39.39
C ILE A 91 -51.06 -8.60 40.74
N SER A 92 -50.95 -7.40 41.32
CA SER A 92 -51.62 -7.04 42.58
C SER A 92 -53.14 -7.14 42.51
N LEU A 93 -53.70 -6.96 41.31
CA LEU A 93 -55.11 -7.14 40.97
C LEU A 93 -55.50 -8.62 40.76
N ARG A 94 -54.62 -9.56 41.12
CA ARG A 94 -54.76 -11.02 41.01
C ARG A 94 -54.80 -11.52 39.56
N SER A 95 -53.98 -10.94 38.69
CA SER A 95 -53.68 -11.57 37.40
C SER A 95 -52.90 -12.87 37.63
N GLU A 96 -53.48 -14.01 37.27
CA GLU A 96 -52.80 -15.31 37.23
C GLU A 96 -52.33 -15.66 35.80
N SER A 97 -51.85 -14.66 35.05
CA SER A 97 -51.38 -14.86 33.68
C SER A 97 -49.88 -15.12 33.63
N ALA A 98 -49.48 -16.27 33.06
CA ALA A 98 -48.08 -16.59 32.82
C ALA A 98 -47.38 -15.55 31.92
N GLU A 99 -48.09 -14.97 30.95
CA GLU A 99 -47.57 -13.93 30.05
C GLU A 99 -47.23 -12.64 30.80
N VAL A 100 -48.05 -12.23 31.78
CA VAL A 100 -47.79 -11.03 32.58
C VAL A 100 -46.53 -11.22 33.44
N TYR A 101 -46.34 -12.40 34.03
CA TYR A 101 -45.12 -12.70 34.79
C TYR A 101 -43.89 -12.84 33.88
N HIS A 102 -44.04 -13.37 32.67
CA HIS A 102 -42.96 -13.44 31.68
C HIS A 102 -42.52 -12.04 31.25
N ASN A 103 -43.46 -11.18 30.84
CA ASN A 103 -43.14 -9.82 30.38
C ASN A 103 -42.62 -8.92 31.52
N LEU A 104 -43.07 -9.16 32.77
CA LEU A 104 -42.44 -8.55 33.95
C LEU A 104 -40.99 -9.00 34.08
N GLY A 105 -40.73 -10.30 33.92
CA GLY A 105 -39.37 -10.86 33.90
C GLY A 105 -38.50 -10.20 32.83
N ASP A 106 -39.01 -10.03 31.60
CA ASP A 106 -38.30 -9.38 30.49
C ASP A 106 -37.92 -7.93 30.84
N ALA A 107 -38.87 -7.15 31.37
CA ALA A 107 -38.62 -5.78 31.79
C ALA A 107 -37.57 -5.70 32.92
N LEU A 108 -37.66 -6.59 33.92
CA LEU A 108 -36.71 -6.66 35.02
C LEU A 108 -35.31 -7.10 34.57
N LEU A 109 -35.23 -8.02 33.60
CA LEU A 109 -33.98 -8.47 33.01
C LEU A 109 -33.28 -7.30 32.28
N LYS A 110 -34.03 -6.49 31.52
CA LYS A 110 -33.51 -5.26 30.88
C LYS A 110 -33.04 -4.20 31.88
N LEU A 111 -33.68 -4.12 33.04
CA LEU A 111 -33.25 -3.28 34.16
C LEU A 111 -32.10 -3.88 35.00
N GLN A 112 -31.57 -5.04 34.60
CA GLN A 112 -30.52 -5.78 35.32
C GLN A 112 -30.90 -6.17 36.76
N ARG A 113 -32.21 -6.26 37.05
CA ARG A 113 -32.75 -6.78 38.32
C ARG A 113 -32.90 -8.30 38.21
N TRP A 114 -31.77 -8.98 38.07
CA TRP A 114 -31.70 -10.38 37.63
C TRP A 114 -32.42 -11.35 38.58
N GLU A 115 -32.26 -11.21 39.90
CA GLU A 115 -32.96 -12.06 40.88
C GLU A 115 -34.48 -11.91 40.82
N ASP A 116 -34.96 -10.67 40.67
CA ASP A 116 -36.39 -10.38 40.56
C ASP A 116 -36.94 -10.93 39.23
N ALA A 117 -36.18 -10.82 38.14
CA ALA A 117 -36.53 -11.38 36.83
C ALA A 117 -36.64 -12.92 36.90
N ILE A 118 -35.67 -13.59 37.52
CA ILE A 118 -35.69 -15.03 37.75
C ILE A 118 -36.94 -15.45 38.54
N ALA A 119 -37.27 -14.72 39.61
CA ALA A 119 -38.47 -15.00 40.40
C ALA A 119 -39.76 -14.85 39.57
N ALA A 120 -39.82 -13.83 38.70
CA ALA A 120 -40.94 -13.62 37.78
C ALA A 120 -41.05 -14.75 36.75
N TYR A 121 -39.96 -15.16 36.09
CA TYR A 121 -39.97 -16.29 35.15
C TYR A 121 -40.33 -17.61 35.81
N GLN A 122 -39.82 -17.89 37.02
CA GLN A 122 -40.21 -19.09 37.77
C GLN A 122 -41.71 -19.11 38.10
N LYS A 123 -42.31 -17.95 38.35
CA LYS A 123 -43.77 -17.83 38.50
C LYS A 123 -44.50 -18.06 37.18
N ALA A 124 -44.02 -17.49 36.07
CA ALA A 124 -44.57 -17.74 34.74
C ALA A 124 -44.56 -19.24 34.40
N ILE A 125 -43.43 -19.91 34.63
CA ILE A 125 -43.25 -21.36 34.43
C ILE A 125 -44.17 -22.18 35.33
N LYS A 126 -44.37 -21.77 36.60
CA LYS A 126 -45.29 -22.46 37.50
C LYS A 126 -46.74 -22.37 37.02
N LEU A 127 -47.13 -21.26 36.40
CA LEU A 127 -48.46 -21.05 35.83
C LEU A 127 -48.62 -21.76 34.48
N ASN A 128 -47.57 -21.80 33.67
CA ASN A 128 -47.52 -22.52 32.39
C ASN A 128 -46.17 -23.26 32.21
N PRO A 129 -46.11 -24.56 32.58
CA PRO A 129 -44.89 -25.37 32.46
C PRO A 129 -44.41 -25.64 31.02
N GLU A 130 -45.22 -25.33 30.01
CA GLU A 130 -44.87 -25.55 28.59
C GLU A 130 -44.37 -24.26 27.93
N PHE A 131 -44.14 -23.18 28.70
CA PHE A 131 -43.76 -21.88 28.16
C PHE A 131 -42.26 -21.80 27.86
N SER A 132 -41.84 -22.31 26.69
CA SER A 132 -40.43 -22.41 26.28
C SER A 132 -39.64 -21.09 26.37
N TRP A 133 -40.26 -19.95 25.99
CA TRP A 133 -39.64 -18.62 26.10
C TRP A 133 -39.31 -18.21 27.54
N SER A 134 -40.16 -18.58 28.51
CA SER A 134 -39.87 -18.31 29.93
C SER A 134 -38.69 -19.14 30.44
N TYR A 135 -38.50 -20.37 29.94
CA TYR A 135 -37.30 -21.17 30.26
C TYR A 135 -36.03 -20.60 29.62
N ASN A 136 -36.11 -20.12 28.37
CA ASN A 136 -34.98 -19.45 27.72
C ASN A 136 -34.54 -18.20 28.51
N ASN A 137 -35.48 -17.31 28.82
CA ASN A 137 -35.16 -16.04 29.48
C ASN A 137 -34.83 -16.23 30.98
N LEU A 138 -35.34 -17.30 31.61
CA LEU A 138 -34.83 -17.77 32.90
C LEU A 138 -33.35 -18.15 32.81
N GLY A 139 -32.97 -18.87 31.74
CA GLY A 139 -31.57 -19.16 31.43
C GLY A 139 -30.73 -17.89 31.30
N ASP A 140 -31.23 -16.86 30.61
CA ASP A 140 -30.53 -15.59 30.44
C ASP A 140 -30.29 -14.89 31.79
N GLY A 141 -31.30 -14.81 32.66
CA GLY A 141 -31.14 -14.24 34.00
C GLY A 141 -30.16 -15.03 34.88
N LEU A 142 -30.18 -16.36 34.79
CA LEU A 142 -29.25 -17.23 35.52
C LEU A 142 -27.82 -17.10 34.99
N ARG A 143 -27.65 -16.97 33.67
CA ARG A 143 -26.36 -16.70 33.01
C ARG A 143 -25.78 -15.37 33.47
N ASP A 144 -26.59 -14.31 33.54
CA ASP A 144 -26.13 -12.99 33.97
C ASP A 144 -25.71 -12.99 35.47
N LEU A 145 -26.33 -13.83 36.29
CA LEU A 145 -25.90 -14.14 37.66
C LEU A 145 -24.76 -15.16 37.78
N GLN A 146 -24.23 -15.63 36.65
CA GLN A 146 -23.17 -16.64 36.60
C GLN A 146 -23.53 -18.00 37.25
N ARG A 147 -24.82 -18.30 37.35
CA ARG A 147 -25.35 -19.59 37.84
C ARG A 147 -25.42 -20.59 36.69
N TRP A 148 -24.25 -20.94 36.16
CA TRP A 148 -24.09 -21.65 34.89
C TRP A 148 -24.83 -22.99 34.82
N ASP A 149 -24.77 -23.82 35.86
CA ASP A 149 -25.43 -25.13 35.86
C ASP A 149 -26.95 -25.03 35.79
N GLU A 150 -27.53 -24.04 36.46
CA GLU A 150 -28.97 -23.80 36.44
C GLU A 150 -29.39 -23.19 35.09
N ALA A 151 -28.55 -22.32 34.50
CA ALA A 151 -28.79 -21.78 33.17
C ALA A 151 -28.79 -22.89 32.10
N VAL A 152 -27.84 -23.82 32.14
CA VAL A 152 -27.82 -25.00 31.25
C VAL A 152 -29.12 -25.80 31.36
N GLN A 153 -29.58 -26.09 32.57
CA GLN A 153 -30.85 -26.81 32.79
C GLN A 153 -32.05 -26.05 32.21
N ALA A 154 -32.09 -24.73 32.39
CA ALA A 154 -33.17 -23.89 31.87
C ALA A 154 -33.18 -23.87 30.33
N TYR A 155 -32.03 -23.68 29.68
CA TYR A 155 -31.94 -23.72 28.21
C TYR A 155 -32.24 -25.11 27.64
N GLN A 156 -31.72 -26.18 28.25
CA GLN A 156 -32.05 -27.55 27.86
C GLN A 156 -33.56 -27.80 27.96
N LYS A 157 -34.21 -27.29 29.01
CA LYS A 157 -35.66 -27.42 29.13
C LYS A 157 -36.42 -26.63 28.06
N ALA A 158 -35.95 -25.43 27.70
CA ALA A 158 -36.50 -24.67 26.58
C ALA A 158 -36.39 -25.43 25.25
N ILE A 159 -35.24 -26.08 25.01
CA ILE A 159 -34.97 -26.91 23.82
C ILE A 159 -35.82 -28.18 23.81
N GLU A 160 -36.02 -28.85 24.95
CA GLU A 160 -36.91 -30.02 25.05
C GLU A 160 -38.35 -29.67 24.65
N LEU A 161 -38.84 -28.51 25.11
CA LEU A 161 -40.18 -28.02 24.80
C LEU A 161 -40.29 -27.53 23.35
N LYS A 162 -39.22 -26.94 22.81
CA LYS A 162 -39.15 -26.40 21.46
C LYS A 162 -37.79 -26.73 20.79
N PRO A 163 -37.68 -27.88 20.10
CA PRO A 163 -36.40 -28.33 19.53
C PRO A 163 -35.82 -27.44 18.43
N ASP A 164 -36.66 -26.68 17.72
CA ASP A 164 -36.30 -25.75 16.65
C ASP A 164 -35.96 -24.33 17.16
N PHE A 165 -35.77 -24.17 18.47
CA PHE A 165 -35.46 -22.87 19.07
C PHE A 165 -33.97 -22.52 18.96
N ALA A 166 -33.56 -22.05 17.77
CA ALA A 166 -32.15 -21.72 17.46
C ALA A 166 -31.48 -20.83 18.52
N LEU A 167 -32.18 -19.82 19.04
CA LEU A 167 -31.69 -18.93 20.09
C LEU A 167 -31.32 -19.67 21.39
N SER A 168 -32.12 -20.65 21.82
CA SER A 168 -31.80 -21.43 23.03
C SER A 168 -30.60 -22.36 22.83
N HIS A 169 -30.40 -22.90 21.62
CA HIS A 169 -29.18 -23.65 21.28
C HIS A 169 -27.94 -22.74 21.30
N HIS A 170 -28.03 -21.53 20.74
CA HIS A 170 -26.96 -20.53 20.81
C HIS A 170 -26.62 -20.16 22.26
N ASN A 171 -27.63 -19.78 23.05
CA ASN A 171 -27.44 -19.40 24.45
C ASN A 171 -26.91 -20.56 25.31
N LEU A 172 -27.30 -21.81 25.02
CA LEU A 172 -26.70 -22.98 25.65
C LEU A 172 -25.20 -23.08 25.32
N GLY A 173 -24.81 -22.86 24.06
CA GLY A 173 -23.42 -22.77 23.64
C GLY A 173 -22.62 -21.72 24.43
N ASP A 174 -23.18 -20.52 24.60
CA ASP A 174 -22.55 -19.44 25.37
C ASP A 174 -22.24 -19.85 26.81
N VAL A 175 -23.18 -20.54 27.47
CA VAL A 175 -22.98 -21.01 28.85
C VAL A 175 -21.97 -22.16 28.92
N LEU A 176 -21.98 -23.06 27.94
CA LEU A 176 -21.01 -24.17 27.87
C LEU A 176 -19.59 -23.65 27.67
N VAL A 177 -19.40 -22.59 26.88
CA VAL A 177 -18.13 -21.86 26.78
C VAL A 177 -17.68 -21.32 28.14
N LYS A 178 -18.58 -20.73 28.93
CA LYS A 178 -18.23 -20.24 30.29
C LYS A 178 -17.87 -21.37 31.26
N LYS A 179 -18.33 -22.58 30.99
CA LYS A 179 -17.98 -23.80 31.73
C LYS A 179 -16.76 -24.52 31.18
N GLU A 180 -16.14 -24.00 30.11
CA GLU A 180 -15.03 -24.63 29.38
C GLU A 180 -15.39 -26.02 28.81
N ASP A 181 -16.68 -26.27 28.58
CA ASP A 181 -17.18 -27.46 27.86
C ASP A 181 -17.22 -27.14 26.35
N TRP A 182 -16.04 -27.19 25.73
CA TRP A 182 -15.83 -26.77 24.34
C TRP A 182 -16.57 -27.66 23.34
N GLU A 183 -16.51 -28.98 23.53
CA GLU A 183 -17.20 -29.94 22.66
C GLU A 183 -18.72 -29.80 22.76
N GLY A 184 -19.26 -29.59 23.96
CA GLY A 184 -20.67 -29.30 24.16
C GLY A 184 -21.09 -27.99 23.49
N ALA A 185 -20.26 -26.95 23.58
CA ALA A 185 -20.51 -25.67 22.94
C ALA A 185 -20.53 -25.77 21.40
N ILE A 186 -19.59 -26.51 20.79
CA ILE A 186 -19.56 -26.77 19.35
C ILE A 186 -20.86 -27.40 18.88
N VAL A 187 -21.33 -28.45 19.56
CA VAL A 187 -22.58 -29.13 19.21
C VAL A 187 -23.77 -28.18 19.31
N ALA A 188 -23.83 -27.35 20.35
CA ALA A 188 -24.91 -26.39 20.56
C ALA A 188 -24.93 -25.30 19.47
N TYR A 189 -23.77 -24.68 19.16
CA TYR A 189 -23.68 -23.67 18.10
C TYR A 189 -23.95 -24.25 16.71
N GLN A 190 -23.41 -25.43 16.39
CA GLN A 190 -23.70 -26.09 15.12
C GLN A 190 -25.20 -26.37 14.99
N LYS A 191 -25.86 -26.78 16.07
CA LYS A 191 -27.30 -26.99 16.05
C LYS A 191 -28.09 -25.69 15.86
N ALA A 192 -27.64 -24.58 16.45
CA ALA A 192 -28.22 -23.27 16.21
C ALA A 192 -28.09 -22.84 14.73
N ILE A 193 -26.91 -23.08 14.14
CA ILE A 193 -26.60 -22.81 12.72
C ILE A 193 -27.45 -23.69 11.78
N ASP A 194 -27.61 -24.97 12.08
CA ASP A 194 -28.44 -25.89 11.28
C ASP A 194 -29.91 -25.44 11.24
N LEU A 195 -30.39 -24.83 12.35
CA LEU A 195 -31.75 -24.33 12.48
C LEU A 195 -31.93 -22.94 11.86
N ASP A 196 -30.91 -22.07 11.97
CA ASP A 196 -30.85 -20.76 11.33
C ASP A 196 -29.46 -20.49 10.71
N PRO A 197 -29.29 -20.77 9.40
CA PRO A 197 -28.01 -20.58 8.71
C PRO A 197 -27.55 -19.12 8.59
N ASN A 198 -28.39 -18.14 8.94
CA ASN A 198 -28.02 -16.72 8.93
C ASN A 198 -27.69 -16.20 10.34
N PHE A 199 -27.62 -17.07 11.35
CA PHE A 199 -27.30 -16.70 12.72
C PHE A 199 -25.80 -16.39 12.88
N VAL A 200 -25.42 -15.16 12.50
CA VAL A 200 -24.03 -14.65 12.48
C VAL A 200 -23.26 -14.93 13.77
N TRP A 201 -23.85 -14.63 14.93
CA TRP A 201 -23.16 -14.78 16.23
C TRP A 201 -22.87 -16.24 16.61
N SER A 202 -23.64 -17.20 16.09
CA SER A 202 -23.34 -18.62 16.30
C SER A 202 -22.09 -19.04 15.53
N TYR A 203 -21.90 -18.55 14.29
CA TYR A 203 -20.65 -18.78 13.56
C TYR A 203 -19.45 -18.10 14.21
N TYR A 204 -19.62 -16.85 14.68
CA TYR A 204 -18.54 -16.12 15.37
C TYR A 204 -18.10 -16.85 16.66
N ASN A 205 -19.05 -17.21 17.53
CA ASN A 205 -18.73 -17.90 18.77
C ASN A 205 -18.20 -19.32 18.53
N LEU A 206 -18.67 -20.01 17.48
CA LEU A 206 -18.12 -21.30 17.07
C LEU A 206 -16.65 -21.16 16.62
N ALA A 207 -16.32 -20.13 15.84
CA ALA A 207 -14.95 -19.84 15.43
C ALA A 207 -14.04 -19.57 16.64
N GLU A 208 -14.51 -18.80 17.63
CA GLU A 208 -13.78 -18.54 18.87
C GLU A 208 -13.50 -19.84 19.66
N VAL A 209 -14.46 -20.78 19.70
CA VAL A 209 -14.24 -22.09 20.32
C VAL A 209 -13.20 -22.90 19.55
N TYR A 210 -13.25 -22.90 18.22
CA TYR A 210 -12.22 -23.57 17.40
C TYR A 210 -10.83 -22.96 17.60
N VAL A 211 -10.72 -21.64 17.74
CA VAL A 211 -9.46 -20.97 18.10
C VAL A 211 -8.95 -21.44 19.46
N LYS A 212 -9.82 -21.63 20.46
CA LYS A 212 -9.42 -22.14 21.78
C LYS A 212 -8.92 -23.57 21.76
N LEU A 213 -9.36 -24.37 20.79
CA LEU A 213 -8.94 -25.77 20.60
C LEU A 213 -7.77 -25.91 19.63
N ASP A 214 -7.17 -24.81 19.16
CA ASP A 214 -6.16 -24.78 18.10
C ASP A 214 -6.62 -25.47 16.79
N GLN A 215 -7.93 -25.52 16.55
CA GLN A 215 -8.57 -26.07 15.35
C GLN A 215 -8.68 -24.96 14.29
N TRP A 216 -7.53 -24.60 13.72
CA TRP A 216 -7.39 -23.43 12.85
C TRP A 216 -8.14 -23.54 11.53
N ASP A 217 -8.25 -24.75 10.96
CA ASP A 217 -8.95 -24.98 9.69
C ASP A 217 -10.46 -24.65 9.83
N GLU A 218 -11.08 -25.16 10.89
CA GLU A 218 -12.50 -24.97 11.20
C GLU A 218 -12.79 -23.53 11.67
N ALA A 219 -11.87 -22.90 12.41
CA ALA A 219 -11.97 -21.49 12.80
C ALA A 219 -12.02 -20.54 11.59
N VAL A 220 -11.13 -20.76 10.61
CA VAL A 220 -11.08 -19.98 9.37
C VAL A 220 -12.38 -20.12 8.58
N GLU A 221 -12.90 -21.35 8.46
CA GLU A 221 -14.18 -21.58 7.77
C GLU A 221 -15.34 -20.85 8.47
N ALA A 222 -15.43 -20.94 9.80
CA ALA A 222 -16.49 -20.31 10.58
C ALA A 222 -16.42 -18.77 10.51
N TYR A 223 -15.25 -18.15 10.64
CA TYR A 223 -15.09 -16.70 10.43
C TYR A 223 -15.40 -16.29 8.98
N GLY A 224 -15.04 -17.11 8.00
CA GLY A 224 -15.40 -16.88 6.60
C GLY A 224 -16.91 -16.82 6.39
N GLN A 225 -17.70 -17.67 7.07
CA GLN A 225 -19.16 -17.59 7.03
C GLN A 225 -19.70 -16.31 7.68
N VAL A 226 -19.10 -15.86 8.79
CA VAL A 226 -19.47 -14.57 9.41
C VAL A 226 -19.35 -13.42 8.43
N LEU A 227 -18.20 -13.30 7.75
CA LEU A 227 -17.96 -12.23 6.77
C LEU A 227 -18.81 -12.40 5.50
N LYS A 228 -19.16 -13.62 5.13
CA LYS A 228 -20.08 -13.88 4.01
C LYS A 228 -21.50 -13.39 4.30
N ILE A 229 -21.99 -13.58 5.53
CA ILE A 229 -23.32 -13.13 5.94
C ILE A 229 -23.31 -11.63 6.26
N LYS A 230 -22.24 -11.14 6.91
CA LYS A 230 -22.07 -9.76 7.34
C LYS A 230 -20.65 -9.24 7.01
N PRO A 231 -20.44 -8.66 5.81
CA PRO A 231 -19.12 -8.24 5.32
C PRO A 231 -18.50 -7.03 6.03
N ASP A 232 -19.30 -6.24 6.76
CA ASP A 232 -18.89 -4.98 7.41
C ASP A 232 -18.26 -5.15 8.81
N LEU A 233 -17.95 -6.39 9.22
CA LEU A 233 -17.36 -6.67 10.54
C LEU A 233 -15.82 -6.71 10.48
N THR A 234 -15.19 -5.53 10.57
CA THR A 234 -13.72 -5.38 10.53
C THR A 234 -12.98 -6.16 11.64
N GLU A 235 -13.58 -6.27 12.84
CA GLU A 235 -13.02 -7.06 13.94
C GLU A 235 -12.88 -8.56 13.57
N VAL A 236 -13.80 -9.08 12.76
CA VAL A 236 -13.80 -10.48 12.34
C VAL A 236 -12.75 -10.71 11.25
N GLU A 237 -12.51 -9.72 10.39
CA GLU A 237 -11.44 -9.77 9.39
C GLU A 237 -10.07 -9.89 10.05
N GLU A 238 -9.81 -9.11 11.11
CA GLU A 238 -8.58 -9.22 11.89
C GLU A 238 -8.43 -10.61 12.52
N LYS A 239 -9.50 -11.16 13.12
CA LYS A 239 -9.52 -12.50 13.73
C LYS A 239 -9.34 -13.62 12.70
N LEU A 240 -9.94 -13.49 11.52
CA LEU A 240 -9.74 -14.40 10.41
C LEU A 240 -8.28 -14.40 9.94
N ASN A 241 -7.68 -13.21 9.78
CA ASN A 241 -6.27 -13.08 9.40
C ASN A 241 -5.33 -13.71 10.44
N GLN A 242 -5.63 -13.53 11.73
CA GLN A 242 -4.89 -14.19 12.82
C GLN A 242 -5.02 -15.71 12.77
N ALA A 243 -6.24 -16.23 12.56
CA ALA A 243 -6.48 -17.67 12.43
C ALA A 243 -5.77 -18.26 11.19
N LEU A 244 -5.80 -17.57 10.04
CA LEU A 244 -5.08 -17.94 8.82
C LEU A 244 -3.57 -18.00 9.05
N HIS A 245 -3.00 -17.02 9.76
CA HIS A 245 -1.57 -17.01 10.08
C HIS A 245 -1.18 -18.23 10.92
N GLN A 246 -1.98 -18.58 11.94
CA GLN A 246 -1.71 -19.75 12.79
C GLN A 246 -1.95 -21.07 12.06
N GLN A 247 -2.94 -21.14 11.16
CA GLN A 247 -3.17 -22.28 10.28
C GLN A 247 -1.94 -22.57 9.42
N VAL A 248 -1.38 -21.54 8.77
CA VAL A 248 -0.17 -21.66 7.94
C VAL A 248 1.02 -22.10 8.79
N LYS A 249 1.23 -21.46 9.96
CA LYS A 249 2.31 -21.80 10.88
C LYS A 249 2.26 -23.27 11.31
N THR A 250 1.09 -23.76 11.72
CA THR A 250 0.88 -25.15 12.18
C THR A 250 1.17 -26.15 11.05
N ARG A 251 0.75 -25.84 9.82
CA ARG A 251 1.03 -26.67 8.63
C ARG A 251 2.52 -26.70 8.28
N LEU A 252 3.20 -25.56 8.38
CA LEU A 252 4.65 -25.47 8.17
C LEU A 252 5.43 -26.25 9.23
N GLU A 253 5.03 -26.16 10.50
CA GLU A 253 5.64 -26.95 11.60
C GLU A 253 5.41 -28.45 11.42
N THR A 254 4.21 -28.86 10.98
CA THR A 254 3.90 -30.26 10.68
C THR A 254 4.73 -30.78 9.51
N ALA A 255 4.86 -29.98 8.43
CA ALA A 255 5.71 -30.32 7.29
C ALA A 255 7.18 -30.42 7.70
N LEU A 256 7.68 -29.50 8.52
CA LEU A 256 9.03 -29.54 9.06
C LEU A 256 9.27 -30.80 9.90
N SER A 257 8.31 -31.20 10.74
CA SER A 257 8.37 -32.45 11.51
C SER A 257 8.45 -33.68 10.59
N TYR A 258 7.67 -33.70 9.51
CA TYR A 258 7.71 -34.76 8.51
C TYR A 258 9.10 -34.88 7.85
N TYR A 259 9.67 -33.76 7.39
CA TYR A 259 11.00 -33.77 6.79
C TYR A 259 12.10 -34.16 7.79
N ARG A 260 12.00 -33.69 9.04
CA ARG A 260 12.92 -34.13 10.10
C ARG A 260 12.86 -35.63 10.34
N LYS A 261 11.66 -36.22 10.36
CA LYS A 261 11.49 -37.67 10.47
C LYS A 261 12.03 -38.41 9.24
N ALA A 262 11.90 -37.85 8.04
CA ALA A 262 12.49 -38.42 6.83
C ALA A 262 14.03 -38.41 6.91
N ILE A 263 14.61 -37.30 7.35
CA ILE A 263 16.05 -37.13 7.60
C ILE A 263 16.57 -38.11 8.68
N GLU A 264 15.81 -38.32 9.76
CA GLU A 264 16.17 -39.30 10.79
C GLU A 264 16.21 -40.74 10.24
N ASN A 265 15.32 -41.07 9.30
CA ASN A 265 15.28 -42.39 8.67
C ASN A 265 16.37 -42.57 7.60
N ASP A 266 16.69 -41.51 6.86
CA ASP A 266 17.78 -41.47 5.87
C ASP A 266 18.56 -40.14 5.97
N PRO A 267 19.68 -40.12 6.70
CA PRO A 267 20.53 -38.94 6.82
C PRO A 267 21.22 -38.50 5.52
N THR A 268 21.02 -39.21 4.41
CA THR A 268 21.52 -38.83 3.07
C THR A 268 20.45 -38.24 2.15
N ASP A 269 19.22 -38.07 2.65
CA ASP A 269 18.10 -37.49 1.92
C ASP A 269 18.23 -35.96 1.78
N ILE A 270 18.94 -35.56 0.73
CA ILE A 270 19.16 -34.17 0.34
C ILE A 270 17.85 -33.41 0.13
N GLU A 271 16.83 -34.05 -0.46
CA GLU A 271 15.57 -33.39 -0.80
C GLU A 271 14.83 -32.98 0.46
N SER A 272 14.78 -33.86 1.47
CA SER A 272 14.18 -33.53 2.77
C SER A 272 14.93 -32.44 3.52
N TYR A 273 16.27 -32.40 3.48
CA TYR A 273 17.06 -31.30 4.04
C TYR A 273 16.78 -29.96 3.35
N GLN A 274 16.73 -29.94 2.01
CA GLN A 274 16.43 -28.72 1.24
C GLN A 274 15.00 -28.22 1.53
N LYS A 275 14.01 -29.13 1.56
CA LYS A 275 12.62 -28.80 1.88
C LYS A 275 12.45 -28.31 3.33
N ALA A 276 13.21 -28.85 4.27
CA ALA A 276 13.20 -28.39 5.66
C ALA A 276 13.84 -26.98 5.80
N LEU A 277 14.90 -26.69 5.04
CA LEU A 277 15.55 -25.37 5.01
C LEU A 277 14.73 -24.31 4.26
N GLU A 278 13.88 -24.70 3.29
CA GLU A 278 12.87 -23.79 2.71
C GLU A 278 11.87 -23.29 3.78
N ILE A 279 11.54 -24.15 4.76
CA ILE A 279 10.64 -23.79 5.87
C ILE A 279 11.39 -23.04 6.98
N LYS A 280 12.64 -23.42 7.27
CA LYS A 280 13.46 -22.81 8.33
C LYS A 280 14.88 -22.49 7.82
N PRO A 281 15.07 -21.33 7.17
CA PRO A 281 16.28 -21.01 6.41
C PRO A 281 17.55 -20.79 7.22
N ASP A 282 17.44 -20.65 8.54
CA ASP A 282 18.54 -20.35 9.47
C ASP A 282 18.85 -21.53 10.41
N ASP A 283 18.31 -22.72 10.14
CA ASP A 283 18.50 -23.88 11.01
C ASP A 283 19.90 -24.52 10.78
N VAL A 284 20.80 -24.26 11.73
CA VAL A 284 22.19 -24.71 11.74
C VAL A 284 22.33 -26.22 11.59
N ASP A 285 21.49 -27.01 12.29
CA ASP A 285 21.57 -28.47 12.27
C ASP A 285 21.19 -29.03 10.89
N LEU A 286 20.22 -28.40 10.23
CA LEU A 286 19.81 -28.79 8.88
C LEU A 286 20.90 -28.49 7.83
N TYR A 287 21.59 -27.33 7.91
CA TYR A 287 22.72 -27.06 7.02
C TYR A 287 23.91 -27.97 7.26
N LEU A 288 24.23 -28.26 8.52
CA LEU A 288 25.33 -29.15 8.88
C LEU A 288 25.05 -30.57 8.34
N GLY A 289 23.82 -31.06 8.55
CA GLY A 289 23.35 -32.33 8.02
C GLY A 289 23.36 -32.39 6.50
N LEU A 290 22.89 -31.33 5.81
CA LEU A 290 22.92 -31.23 4.35
C LEU A 290 24.34 -31.26 3.80
N GLY A 291 25.27 -30.53 4.42
CA GLY A 291 26.69 -30.54 4.05
C GLY A 291 27.30 -31.95 4.18
N ASN A 292 26.98 -32.63 5.29
CA ASN A 292 27.40 -34.01 5.55
C ASN A 292 26.84 -34.98 4.51
N ALA A 293 25.56 -34.83 4.15
CA ALA A 293 24.88 -35.66 3.15
C ALA A 293 25.50 -35.48 1.75
N TRP A 294 25.78 -34.24 1.33
CA TRP A 294 26.48 -33.97 0.07
C TRP A 294 27.89 -34.57 0.04
N HIS A 295 28.62 -34.45 1.17
CA HIS A 295 29.94 -35.04 1.32
C HIS A 295 29.91 -36.57 1.18
N GLN A 296 28.92 -37.24 1.78
CA GLN A 296 28.74 -38.69 1.65
C GLN A 296 28.38 -39.13 0.21
N LYS A 297 27.69 -38.28 -0.55
CA LYS A 297 27.40 -38.53 -1.98
C LYS A 297 28.58 -38.19 -2.91
N MET A 298 29.73 -37.79 -2.36
CA MET A 298 30.93 -37.35 -3.10
C MET A 298 30.71 -36.10 -3.97
N GLU A 299 29.69 -35.30 -3.67
CA GLU A 299 29.39 -34.03 -4.34
C GLU A 299 30.11 -32.88 -3.63
N TYR A 300 31.46 -32.92 -3.68
CA TYR A 300 32.33 -32.10 -2.84
C TYR A 300 32.14 -30.58 -3.01
N GLN A 301 31.81 -30.12 -4.21
CA GLN A 301 31.57 -28.70 -4.46
C GLN A 301 30.31 -28.20 -3.75
N LYS A 302 29.21 -28.99 -3.80
CA LYS A 302 27.96 -28.64 -3.11
C LYS A 302 28.10 -28.73 -1.59
N ALA A 303 28.87 -29.71 -1.11
CA ALA A 303 29.21 -29.83 0.31
C ALA A 303 30.00 -28.60 0.80
N ARG A 304 31.03 -28.18 0.04
CA ARG A 304 31.81 -26.96 0.32
C ARG A 304 30.90 -25.73 0.42
N ASP A 305 30.06 -25.50 -0.59
CA ASP A 305 29.19 -24.33 -0.65
C ASP A 305 28.19 -24.32 0.53
N THR A 306 27.69 -25.50 0.92
CA THR A 306 26.79 -25.67 2.06
C THR A 306 27.47 -25.34 3.38
N TYR A 307 28.70 -25.83 3.63
CA TYR A 307 29.45 -25.50 4.84
C TYR A 307 29.89 -24.03 4.88
N GLN A 308 30.24 -23.43 3.74
CA GLN A 308 30.56 -22.00 3.68
C GLN A 308 29.35 -21.14 4.05
N ARG A 309 28.15 -21.49 3.58
CA ARG A 309 26.90 -20.84 3.99
C ARG A 309 26.63 -21.02 5.48
N LEU A 310 26.84 -22.22 6.01
CA LEU A 310 26.71 -22.49 7.44
C LEU A 310 27.65 -21.61 8.27
N LEU A 311 28.89 -21.38 7.81
CA LEU A 311 29.86 -20.52 8.48
C LEU A 311 29.55 -19.02 8.36
N LEU A 312 28.71 -18.61 7.40
CA LEU A 312 28.16 -17.25 7.39
C LEU A 312 27.09 -17.07 8.48
N ILE A 313 26.33 -18.13 8.79
CA ILE A 313 25.29 -18.13 9.84
C ILE A 313 25.94 -18.26 11.23
N GLN A 314 26.92 -19.17 11.36
CA GLN A 314 27.65 -19.41 12.60
C GLN A 314 29.17 -19.50 12.34
N PRO A 315 29.89 -18.36 12.42
CA PRO A 315 31.32 -18.27 12.07
C PRO A 315 32.28 -19.05 12.97
N ASP A 316 31.84 -19.50 14.14
CA ASP A 316 32.69 -20.20 15.13
C ASP A 316 32.45 -21.73 15.16
N LEU A 317 31.67 -22.28 14.23
CA LEU A 317 31.31 -23.70 14.25
C LEU A 317 32.48 -24.60 13.84
N GLU A 318 33.18 -25.19 14.82
CA GLU A 318 34.40 -25.99 14.63
C GLU A 318 34.19 -27.18 13.67
N GLU A 319 33.05 -27.86 13.76
CA GLU A 319 32.75 -29.05 12.94
C GLU A 319 32.62 -28.70 11.44
N ALA A 320 32.02 -27.55 11.12
CA ALA A 320 31.91 -27.07 9.74
C ALA A 320 33.27 -26.67 9.16
N HIS A 321 34.15 -26.02 9.94
CA HIS A 321 35.52 -25.72 9.52
C HIS A 321 36.32 -26.99 9.23
N LYS A 322 36.19 -28.01 10.09
CA LYS A 322 36.88 -29.29 9.94
C LYS A 322 36.43 -30.03 8.68
N ASN A 323 35.12 -30.10 8.44
CA ASN A 323 34.56 -30.77 7.27
C ASN A 323 34.89 -30.02 5.97
N LEU A 324 34.87 -28.68 6.01
CA LEU A 324 35.28 -27.83 4.90
C LEU A 324 36.77 -27.99 4.57
N ALA A 325 37.65 -28.00 5.58
CA ALA A 325 39.08 -28.23 5.40
C ALA A 325 39.37 -29.60 4.76
N GLN A 326 38.66 -30.65 5.20
CA GLN A 326 38.79 -32.00 4.63
C GLN A 326 38.37 -32.04 3.15
N ILE A 327 37.30 -31.32 2.78
CA ILE A 327 36.85 -31.19 1.39
C ILE A 327 37.86 -30.43 0.54
N LEU A 328 38.39 -29.31 1.04
CA LEU A 328 39.35 -28.50 0.30
C LEU A 328 40.64 -29.28 0.00
N ILE A 329 41.14 -30.08 0.95
CA ILE A 329 42.28 -30.98 0.75
C ILE A 329 41.96 -32.05 -0.33
N THR A 330 40.73 -32.57 -0.33
CA THR A 330 40.30 -33.59 -1.30
C THR A 330 40.18 -33.00 -2.71
N ILE A 331 39.63 -31.79 -2.84
CA ILE A 331 39.54 -31.05 -4.11
C ILE A 331 40.93 -30.68 -4.62
N GLU A 332 41.82 -30.13 -3.78
CA GLU A 332 43.19 -29.78 -4.17
C GLU A 332 43.98 -30.99 -4.67
N ASN A 333 43.85 -32.16 -4.03
CA ASN A 333 44.52 -33.39 -4.49
C ASN A 333 43.98 -33.88 -5.84
N SER A 334 42.66 -33.75 -6.10
CA SER A 334 42.07 -34.08 -7.41
C SER A 334 42.54 -33.14 -8.53
N VAL A 335 42.71 -31.85 -8.20
CA VAL A 335 43.23 -30.83 -9.11
C VAL A 335 44.72 -31.07 -9.39
N LEU A 336 45.50 -31.49 -8.39
CA LEU A 336 46.92 -31.86 -8.54
C LEU A 336 47.12 -33.11 -9.41
N GLU A 337 46.26 -34.13 -9.31
CA GLU A 337 46.30 -35.29 -10.23
C GLU A 337 45.97 -34.87 -11.67
N THR A 338 44.98 -33.99 -11.86
CA THR A 338 44.59 -33.48 -13.19
C THR A 338 45.66 -32.54 -13.81
N ILE A 339 46.41 -31.81 -12.98
CA ILE A 339 47.53 -30.96 -13.40
C ILE A 339 48.79 -31.80 -13.71
N SER A 340 48.97 -32.96 -13.07
CA SER A 340 50.12 -33.85 -13.32
C SER A 340 50.14 -34.47 -14.72
N ASP A 341 49.00 -34.53 -15.40
CA ASP A 341 48.88 -35.00 -16.80
C ASP A 341 49.07 -33.90 -17.85
N LEU A 342 49.15 -32.61 -17.45
CA LEU A 342 49.05 -31.49 -18.39
C LEU A 342 50.26 -30.56 -18.50
N ASP A 343 51.34 -30.72 -17.73
CA ASP A 343 52.49 -29.83 -17.93
C ASP A 343 53.86 -30.42 -17.61
N SER A 344 54.50 -30.97 -18.64
CA SER A 344 55.93 -31.27 -18.65
C SER A 344 56.74 -30.10 -19.20
N SER A 345 56.47 -28.85 -18.81
CA SER A 345 57.37 -27.72 -19.16
C SER A 345 57.16 -26.42 -18.37
N GLN A 346 57.43 -26.40 -17.06
CA GLN A 346 58.18 -25.29 -16.43
C GLN A 346 58.40 -25.54 -14.92
N LYS A 347 59.63 -25.27 -14.48
CA LYS A 347 60.08 -25.40 -13.09
C LYS A 347 59.59 -24.23 -12.25
N VAL A 348 58.96 -24.50 -11.10
CA VAL A 348 59.08 -23.65 -9.90
C VAL A 348 59.20 -24.55 -8.66
N SER A 349 60.23 -24.28 -7.86
CA SER A 349 60.57 -24.97 -6.62
C SER A 349 59.59 -24.64 -5.48
N PRO A 350 59.32 -25.56 -4.53
CA PRO A 350 58.41 -25.30 -3.41
C PRO A 350 59.10 -24.50 -2.30
N ILE A 351 58.43 -23.48 -1.76
CA ILE A 351 58.79 -22.86 -0.48
C ILE A 351 57.83 -23.42 0.59
N PRO A 352 58.34 -24.02 1.70
CA PRO A 352 57.51 -24.60 2.74
C PRO A 352 57.01 -23.52 3.71
N ILE A 353 55.71 -23.55 4.04
CA ILE A 353 55.16 -22.80 5.17
C ILE A 353 55.23 -23.70 6.40
N ASN A 354 56.14 -23.40 7.32
CA ASN A 354 56.14 -23.97 8.65
C ASN A 354 55.17 -23.19 9.55
N ASN A 355 54.22 -23.91 10.14
CA ASN A 355 53.47 -23.53 11.33
C ASN A 355 54.42 -23.16 12.49
N THR A 356 54.12 -22.08 13.22
CA THR A 356 54.18 -22.08 14.69
C THR A 356 53.33 -20.96 15.29
N SER A 357 52.45 -21.37 16.21
CA SER A 357 51.70 -20.62 17.20
C SER A 357 52.57 -19.82 18.19
N HIS A 358 52.19 -18.59 18.54
CA HIS A 358 52.07 -18.10 19.94
C HIS A 358 51.65 -16.61 20.01
N ASN A 359 51.00 -16.28 21.13
CA ASN A 359 50.39 -15.01 21.53
C ASN A 359 51.30 -13.76 21.46
N ASN A 360 50.64 -12.60 21.37
CA ASN A 360 51.10 -11.19 21.40
C ASN A 360 51.30 -10.52 20.03
N LEU A 361 50.26 -9.83 19.56
CA LEU A 361 50.34 -8.86 18.45
C LEU A 361 51.01 -7.57 18.95
N ASN A 362 52.33 -7.58 19.02
CA ASN A 362 53.20 -6.40 19.01
C ASN A 362 54.18 -6.56 17.84
N SER A 363 53.75 -6.24 16.62
CA SER A 363 54.61 -5.79 15.50
C SER A 363 53.83 -5.85 14.18
N VAL A 364 53.36 -4.70 13.68
CA VAL A 364 53.17 -4.55 12.22
C VAL A 364 54.49 -4.02 11.68
N GLN A 365 55.36 -4.92 11.24
CA GLN A 365 56.69 -4.58 10.70
C GLN A 365 56.67 -4.27 9.20
N SER A 366 55.53 -4.46 8.52
CA SER A 366 55.40 -4.22 7.07
C SER A 366 53.94 -3.95 6.74
N ILE A 367 53.69 -2.94 5.89
CA ILE A 367 52.35 -2.64 5.38
C ILE A 367 52.37 -2.88 3.87
N TYR A 368 51.46 -3.73 3.41
CA TYR A 368 51.24 -4.04 2.00
C TYR A 368 50.01 -3.28 1.52
N LEU A 369 50.16 -2.47 0.47
CA LEU A 369 49.08 -1.64 -0.08
C LEU A 369 48.57 -2.25 -1.38
N GLY A 370 47.32 -2.71 -1.36
CA GLY A 370 46.49 -2.85 -2.56
C GLY A 370 45.72 -1.54 -2.78
N ASN A 371 45.61 -1.13 -4.04
CA ASN A 371 45.12 0.17 -4.50
C ASN A 371 44.07 0.82 -3.58
N ASP A 372 44.48 1.92 -2.95
CA ASP A 372 43.75 3.08 -2.43
C ASP A 372 44.24 3.48 -1.02
N THR A 373 44.23 4.79 -0.76
CA THR A 373 45.06 5.57 0.18
C THR A 373 45.16 5.06 1.63
N LEU A 374 46.34 5.18 2.27
CA LEU A 374 46.54 4.95 3.71
C LEU A 374 47.09 6.19 4.43
N LEU A 375 46.43 6.64 5.50
CA LEU A 375 46.90 7.71 6.40
C LEU A 375 47.32 7.09 7.74
N LEU A 376 48.61 7.21 8.10
CA LEU A 376 49.15 6.74 9.37
C LEU A 376 49.25 7.92 10.36
N ILE A 377 48.42 7.90 11.40
CA ILE A 377 48.49 8.86 12.52
C ILE A 377 49.03 8.11 13.73
N ILE A 378 50.23 8.45 14.18
CA ILE A 378 50.80 7.89 15.40
C ILE A 378 50.61 8.93 16.51
N SER A 379 49.75 8.63 17.49
CA SER A 379 49.69 9.39 18.75
C SER A 379 50.08 8.49 19.92
N GLY A 380 50.94 9.00 20.80
CA GLY A 380 51.40 8.31 22.00
C GLY A 380 52.83 7.78 21.91
N CYS A 381 53.47 7.68 23.08
CA CYS A 381 54.84 7.18 23.22
C CYS A 381 54.91 5.70 22.87
N ILE A 382 55.34 5.39 21.64
CA ILE A 382 55.60 4.02 21.20
C ILE A 382 57.07 3.93 20.80
N ASN A 383 57.84 3.17 21.58
CA ASN A 383 59.25 2.90 21.32
C ASN A 383 59.37 1.89 20.17
N PHE A 384 59.51 2.38 18.94
CA PHE A 384 60.00 1.55 17.84
C PHE A 384 61.50 1.36 17.99
N LYS A 385 61.95 0.10 18.14
CA LYS A 385 63.38 -0.25 18.11
C LYS A 385 63.88 -0.63 16.72
N GLU A 386 63.03 -0.57 15.68
CA GLU A 386 63.36 -0.97 14.31
C GLU A 386 62.73 -0.02 13.29
N ASP A 387 63.39 0.11 12.14
CA ASP A 387 62.98 1.00 11.03
C ASP A 387 61.72 0.49 10.31
N LEU A 388 60.79 1.40 10.01
CA LEU A 388 59.59 1.07 9.22
C LEU A 388 59.95 1.00 7.73
N LYS A 389 59.57 -0.09 7.06
CA LYS A 389 59.81 -0.31 5.62
C LYS A 389 58.49 -0.32 4.85
N ILE A 390 58.40 0.50 3.81
CA ILE A 390 57.18 0.65 3.00
C ILE A 390 57.39 0.02 1.62
N TRP A 391 56.43 -0.81 1.22
CA TRP A 391 56.44 -1.61 0.00
C TRP A 391 55.23 -1.27 -0.87
N VAL A 392 55.45 -1.11 -2.19
CA VAL A 392 54.38 -0.96 -3.18
C VAL A 392 54.69 -1.86 -4.38
N ASN A 393 53.72 -2.67 -4.80
CA ASN A 393 53.85 -3.63 -5.92
C ASN A 393 55.15 -4.46 -5.83
N ASP A 394 55.43 -5.03 -4.66
CA ASP A 394 56.59 -5.87 -4.35
C ASP A 394 57.97 -5.21 -4.53
N ARG A 395 58.04 -3.88 -4.59
CA ARG A 395 59.28 -3.10 -4.46
C ARG A 395 59.28 -2.28 -3.18
N GLN A 396 60.36 -2.41 -2.39
CA GLN A 396 60.62 -1.52 -1.27
C GLN A 396 60.97 -0.13 -1.81
N ILE A 397 60.15 0.86 -1.49
CA ILE A 397 60.33 2.23 -1.98
C ILE A 397 61.00 3.14 -0.95
N GLN A 398 60.88 2.85 0.36
CA GLN A 398 61.50 3.69 1.39
C GLN A 398 61.75 2.94 2.72
N GLN A 399 62.73 3.41 3.49
CA GLN A 399 63.02 3.00 4.86
C GLN A 399 63.07 4.25 5.75
N VAL A 400 62.23 4.30 6.78
CA VAL A 400 62.18 5.42 7.73
C VAL A 400 62.89 5.01 9.01
N ASN A 401 63.98 5.72 9.33
CA ASN A 401 64.81 5.42 10.50
C ASN A 401 64.43 6.29 11.70
N PHE A 402 63.95 5.65 12.77
CA PHE A 402 63.41 6.32 13.95
C PHE A 402 64.48 6.65 15.02
N GLU A 403 65.71 6.13 14.91
CA GLU A 403 66.76 6.39 15.91
C GLU A 403 67.21 7.86 15.96
N LYS A 404 66.92 8.65 14.93
CA LYS A 404 67.25 10.10 14.90
C LYS A 404 66.18 11.00 15.53
N ILE A 405 64.98 10.49 15.80
CA ILE A 405 63.81 11.28 16.24
C ILE A 405 63.61 11.16 17.76
N LEU A 406 64.10 10.10 18.40
CA LEU A 406 63.84 9.77 19.81
C LEU A 406 64.86 10.36 20.82
N GLN A 407 65.22 11.65 20.73
CA GLN A 407 66.03 12.30 21.76
C GLN A 407 65.31 13.29 22.69
N ASP A 408 64.02 13.57 22.48
CA ASP A 408 63.22 14.37 23.43
C ASP A 408 61.93 13.64 23.80
N GLN A 409 61.73 13.38 25.10
CA GLN A 409 60.65 12.51 25.60
C GLN A 409 59.30 13.20 25.83
N ASP A 410 59.14 14.48 25.48
CA ASP A 410 57.90 15.25 25.75
C ASP A 410 57.36 16.01 24.51
N GLN A 411 57.47 15.44 23.31
CA GLN A 411 56.91 16.06 22.10
C GLN A 411 55.94 15.14 21.34
N ILE A 412 54.83 15.73 20.86
CA ILE A 412 53.87 15.09 19.94
C ILE A 412 54.32 15.44 18.52
N TYR A 413 54.74 14.43 17.75
CA TYR A 413 55.13 14.61 16.36
C TYR A 413 53.96 14.24 15.43
N TYR A 414 53.65 15.11 14.48
CA TYR A 414 52.73 14.80 13.38
C TYR A 414 53.56 14.60 12.11
N ALA A 415 53.63 13.36 11.63
CA ALA A 415 54.27 13.03 10.36
C ALA A 415 53.19 12.79 9.28
N PHE A 416 53.29 13.50 8.16
CA PHE A 416 52.36 13.33 7.03
C PHE A 416 53.12 12.68 5.87
N ILE A 417 52.72 11.46 5.48
CA ILE A 417 53.21 10.80 4.27
C ILE A 417 52.08 10.84 3.25
N LEU A 418 52.19 11.72 2.25
CA LEU A 418 51.29 11.76 1.11
C LEU A 418 51.89 10.88 0.01
N SER A 419 51.32 9.70 -0.23
CA SER A 419 51.73 8.86 -1.36
C SER A 419 50.55 8.61 -2.29
N ASP A 420 50.37 9.49 -3.26
CA ASP A 420 49.67 9.19 -4.50
C ASP A 420 50.69 9.18 -5.64
N VAL A 421 51.16 8.00 -6.03
CA VAL A 421 52.34 7.79 -6.89
C VAL A 421 52.07 8.19 -8.35
N LYS A 422 50.85 8.59 -8.72
CA LYS A 422 50.56 9.11 -10.07
C LYS A 422 50.35 10.62 -10.16
N ALA A 423 50.24 11.35 -9.05
CA ALA A 423 49.90 12.78 -9.09
C ALA A 423 50.95 13.74 -8.49
N PHE A 424 51.99 13.24 -7.81
CA PHE A 424 53.02 14.08 -7.19
C PHE A 424 54.37 13.94 -7.92
N GLN A 425 54.71 14.92 -8.76
CA GLN A 425 56.08 15.08 -9.28
C GLN A 425 56.62 16.47 -8.93
N ILE A 426 56.57 16.83 -7.66
CA ILE A 426 57.29 17.99 -7.12
C ILE A 426 57.89 17.58 -5.77
N SER A 427 59.16 17.17 -5.82
CA SER A 427 60.03 16.69 -4.72
C SER A 427 59.74 15.29 -4.14
N ASN A 428 60.80 14.49 -3.99
CA ASN A 428 60.81 13.10 -3.52
C ASN A 428 61.05 12.98 -1.99
N GLU A 429 60.75 14.01 -1.20
CA GLU A 429 60.94 13.96 0.26
C GLU A 429 59.60 14.12 1.01
N PRO A 430 59.30 13.28 2.02
CA PRO A 430 58.14 13.49 2.89
C PRO A 430 58.32 14.76 3.73
N PHE A 431 57.27 15.57 3.86
CA PHE A 431 57.27 16.80 4.65
C PHE A 431 57.04 16.48 6.15
N LEU A 432 58.05 16.76 6.98
CA LEU A 432 57.95 16.74 8.44
C LEU A 432 57.90 18.18 8.94
N ILE A 433 56.75 18.63 9.44
CA ILE A 433 56.59 20.00 9.96
C ILE A 433 56.48 19.93 11.48
N ASN A 434 57.41 20.58 12.16
CA ASN A 434 57.38 20.79 13.60
C ASN A 434 56.65 22.11 13.88
N ILE A 435 55.46 22.07 14.49
CA ILE A 435 54.67 23.26 14.80
C ILE A 435 54.89 23.59 16.27
N GLN A 436 55.61 24.67 16.56
CA GLN A 436 55.90 25.10 17.93
C GLN A 436 55.21 26.43 18.28
N ASP A 437 54.97 27.35 17.32
CA ASP A 437 54.33 28.65 17.61
C ASP A 437 53.51 29.24 16.42
N LEU A 438 52.75 30.32 16.67
CA LEU A 438 51.86 30.99 15.69
C LEU A 438 52.57 31.45 14.39
N SER A 439 53.89 31.69 14.44
CA SER A 439 54.71 32.06 13.28
C SER A 439 54.97 30.89 12.30
N ASP A 440 54.86 29.65 12.76
CA ASP A 440 55.05 28.47 11.90
C ASP A 440 53.86 28.25 10.95
N PHE A 441 52.71 28.85 11.27
CA PHE A 441 51.50 28.79 10.44
C PHE A 441 51.55 29.74 9.23
N GLU A 442 52.34 30.81 9.25
CA GLU A 442 52.59 31.67 8.07
C GLU A 442 53.47 30.95 7.03
N ILE A 443 54.41 30.11 7.48
CA ILE A 443 55.24 29.25 6.61
C ILE A 443 54.37 28.20 5.93
N LEU A 444 53.41 27.63 6.66
CA LEU A 444 52.40 26.70 6.12
C LEU A 444 51.58 27.36 4.99
N SER A 445 51.18 28.63 5.16
CA SER A 445 50.45 29.41 4.15
C SER A 445 51.23 29.55 2.84
N GLU A 446 52.53 29.86 2.89
CA GLU A 446 53.37 29.99 1.68
C GLU A 446 53.60 28.64 0.97
N GLN A 447 53.66 27.54 1.72
CA GLN A 447 53.93 26.20 1.16
C GLN A 447 52.69 25.47 0.64
N ILE A 448 51.51 25.78 1.16
CA ILE A 448 50.21 25.18 0.77
C ILE A 448 49.56 25.95 -0.39
N SER A 449 49.87 27.25 -0.54
CA SER A 449 49.43 28.14 -1.63
C SER A 449 49.51 27.55 -3.06
N PRO A 450 50.49 26.68 -3.43
CA PRO A 450 50.58 26.09 -4.77
C PRO A 450 49.69 24.85 -5.01
N LEU A 451 48.99 24.31 -4.00
CA LEU A 451 48.24 23.05 -4.14
C LEU A 451 46.95 23.22 -4.97
N PRO A 452 46.63 22.28 -5.87
CA PRO A 452 45.31 22.19 -6.51
C PRO A 452 44.20 22.10 -5.46
N SER A 453 43.07 22.79 -5.70
CA SER A 453 42.04 22.98 -4.70
C SER A 453 41.40 21.67 -4.18
N LYS A 454 41.29 20.60 -4.99
CA LYS A 454 40.91 19.25 -4.50
C LYS A 454 41.83 18.67 -3.44
N GLN A 455 43.14 18.90 -3.56
CA GLN A 455 44.14 18.35 -2.63
C GLN A 455 44.15 19.12 -1.31
N LEU A 456 43.93 20.43 -1.39
CA LEU A 456 43.76 21.31 -0.24
C LEU A 456 42.54 20.90 0.61
N ILE A 457 41.46 20.51 -0.05
CA ILE A 457 40.19 20.13 0.58
C ILE A 457 40.30 18.81 1.33
N ALA A 458 40.89 17.77 0.70
CA ALA A 458 41.09 16.47 1.36
C ALA A 458 41.96 16.58 2.62
N PHE A 459 42.95 17.47 2.60
CA PHE A 459 43.76 17.79 3.78
C PHE A 459 42.90 18.41 4.91
N LEU A 460 42.00 19.34 4.57
CA LEU A 460 41.16 20.05 5.53
C LEU A 460 40.03 19.20 6.13
N ASP A 461 39.39 18.32 5.35
CA ASP A 461 38.36 17.40 5.87
C ASP A 461 38.93 16.46 6.94
N SER A 462 40.20 16.06 6.82
CA SER A 462 40.89 15.27 7.84
C SER A 462 41.15 16.05 9.15
N LEU A 463 41.29 17.39 9.04
CA LEU A 463 41.53 18.31 10.15
C LEU A 463 40.23 18.67 10.90
N ILE A 464 39.09 18.75 10.20
CA ILE A 464 37.76 19.03 10.79
C ILE A 464 37.38 18.02 11.87
N LEU A 465 37.72 16.74 11.68
CA LEU A 465 37.40 15.67 12.61
C LEU A 465 38.20 15.72 13.94
N LYS A 466 39.23 16.59 14.06
CA LYS A 466 40.26 16.44 15.12
C LYS A 466 40.74 17.73 15.82
N ILE A 467 40.24 18.93 15.49
CA ILE A 467 40.71 20.18 16.13
C ILE A 467 39.73 20.68 17.22
N GLU A 468 40.19 20.78 18.48
CA GLU A 468 39.47 21.47 19.57
C GLU A 468 39.85 22.97 19.74
N LEU A 469 40.79 23.50 18.95
CA LEU A 469 41.35 24.85 19.13
C LEU A 469 40.73 25.89 18.18
N LYS A 470 39.71 26.63 18.66
CA LYS A 470 38.98 27.70 17.92
C LYS A 470 39.86 28.76 17.24
N LYS A 471 41.05 29.07 17.80
CA LYS A 471 41.97 30.08 17.23
C LYS A 471 42.69 29.60 15.97
N ILE A 472 42.99 28.30 15.89
CA ILE A 472 43.65 27.68 14.73
C ILE A 472 42.66 27.62 13.56
N LEU A 473 41.41 27.22 13.84
CA LEU A 473 40.33 27.18 12.86
C LEU A 473 40.07 28.55 12.22
N LEU A 474 40.07 29.62 13.03
CA LEU A 474 39.90 31.00 12.55
C LEU A 474 41.04 31.45 11.62
N PHE A 475 42.29 31.10 11.94
CA PHE A 475 43.45 31.42 11.10
C PHE A 475 43.37 30.74 9.72
N PHE A 476 43.06 29.44 9.68
CA PHE A 476 42.91 28.70 8.42
C PHE A 476 41.78 29.23 7.54
N VAL A 477 40.62 29.55 8.13
CA VAL A 477 39.49 30.16 7.40
C VAL A 477 39.92 31.50 6.76
N ASN A 478 40.62 32.36 7.50
CA ASN A 478 41.09 33.66 6.99
C ASN A 478 42.17 33.53 5.89
N THR A 479 43.02 32.51 5.96
CA THR A 479 44.05 32.25 4.94
C THR A 479 43.43 31.70 3.66
N LEU A 480 42.47 30.78 3.76
CA LEU A 480 41.76 30.23 2.60
C LEU A 480 40.92 31.27 1.87
N GLU A 481 40.32 32.22 2.60
CA GLU A 481 39.61 33.38 2.02
C GLU A 481 40.49 34.27 1.14
N LYS A 482 41.82 34.22 1.29
CA LYS A 482 42.77 34.97 0.45
C LYS A 482 43.08 34.25 -0.86
N LEU A 483 42.89 32.93 -0.93
CA LEU A 483 43.25 32.08 -2.09
C LEU A 483 42.15 32.01 -3.17
N LYS A 484 40.89 32.39 -2.86
CA LYS A 484 39.68 32.42 -3.72
C LYS A 484 39.81 31.80 -5.14
N PRO A 485 39.67 30.48 -5.30
CA PRO A 485 39.40 29.90 -6.61
C PRO A 485 37.97 30.24 -7.03
N SER A 486 37.80 30.79 -8.23
CA SER A 486 36.53 31.36 -8.71
C SER A 486 35.45 30.33 -9.09
N SER A 487 35.71 29.02 -8.96
CA SER A 487 34.82 27.96 -9.50
C SER A 487 34.83 26.60 -8.78
N ASP A 488 35.41 26.47 -7.58
CA ASP A 488 35.53 25.16 -6.91
C ASP A 488 34.39 24.90 -5.90
N HIS A 489 33.46 23.99 -6.24
CA HIS A 489 32.31 23.57 -5.41
C HIS A 489 32.77 23.11 -4.02
N GLU A 490 33.73 22.20 -4.00
CA GLU A 490 34.13 21.49 -2.79
C GLU A 490 34.85 22.46 -1.82
N TYR A 491 35.51 23.50 -2.34
CA TYR A 491 36.11 24.59 -1.56
C TYR A 491 35.05 25.39 -0.80
N TYR A 492 33.96 25.82 -1.45
CA TYR A 492 32.91 26.60 -0.81
C TYR A 492 32.18 25.80 0.26
N LYS A 493 31.92 24.50 0.00
CA LYS A 493 31.33 23.56 0.95
C LYS A 493 32.20 23.39 2.20
N THR A 494 33.51 23.20 2.01
CA THR A 494 34.48 23.01 3.09
C THR A 494 34.60 24.26 3.96
N ILE A 495 34.73 25.45 3.36
CA ILE A 495 34.78 26.71 4.12
C ILE A 495 33.48 26.94 4.91
N ALA A 496 32.33 26.66 4.30
CA ALA A 496 31.04 26.84 4.97
C ALA A 496 30.90 25.94 6.21
N LYS A 497 31.31 24.66 6.11
CA LYS A 497 31.38 23.72 7.24
C LYS A 497 32.34 24.18 8.34
N LEU A 498 33.55 24.64 7.96
CA LEU A 498 34.54 25.16 8.90
C LEU A 498 34.01 26.38 9.68
N ARG A 499 33.25 27.26 9.02
CA ARG A 499 32.67 28.45 9.67
C ARG A 499 31.55 28.14 10.65
N GLN A 500 30.70 27.15 10.37
CA GLN A 500 29.62 26.77 11.30
C GLN A 500 30.14 26.39 12.70
N ASN A 501 31.39 25.91 12.78
CA ASN A 501 32.03 25.56 14.05
C ASN A 501 32.66 26.77 14.79
N LEU A 502 32.61 27.98 14.22
CA LEU A 502 33.11 29.21 14.83
C LEU A 502 31.97 30.02 15.48
N PRO A 503 32.08 30.43 16.76
CA PRO A 503 31.00 31.06 17.52
C PRO A 503 30.61 32.49 17.08
N GLN A 504 31.30 33.05 16.09
CA GLN A 504 31.07 34.40 15.57
C GLN A 504 30.17 34.43 14.32
N TYR A 505 29.84 33.26 13.75
CA TYR A 505 28.98 33.15 12.58
C TYR A 505 27.61 32.57 12.99
N PRO A 506 26.50 33.07 12.40
CA PRO A 506 25.17 32.61 12.76
C PRO A 506 24.95 31.16 12.29
N LYS A 507 24.21 30.39 13.08
CA LYS A 507 23.70 29.09 12.67
C LYS A 507 22.34 29.30 12.01
N LEU A 508 22.22 28.87 10.75
CA LEU A 508 20.98 28.92 9.99
C LEU A 508 20.40 27.52 9.88
N THR A 509 19.15 27.34 10.28
CA THR A 509 18.44 26.05 10.19
C THR A 509 17.17 26.23 9.37
N ILE A 510 16.93 25.37 8.38
CA ILE A 510 15.68 25.32 7.61
C ILE A 510 14.58 24.85 8.56
N ASP A 511 13.61 25.73 8.79
CA ASP A 511 12.39 25.43 9.56
C ASP A 511 11.29 24.89 8.63
N TYR A 512 11.23 25.44 7.41
CA TYR A 512 10.33 24.98 6.37
C TYR A 512 10.98 25.20 5.00
N GLY A 513 10.85 24.24 4.09
CA GLY A 513 11.39 24.38 2.74
C GLY A 513 10.62 23.52 1.76
N CYS A 514 10.21 24.11 0.64
CA CYS A 514 9.50 23.40 -0.42
C CYS A 514 9.88 23.96 -1.78
N TRP A 515 9.87 23.09 -2.78
CA TRP A 515 9.97 23.56 -4.15
C TRP A 515 8.61 24.08 -4.66
N LEU A 516 8.61 25.23 -5.36
CA LEU A 516 7.45 25.83 -6.02
C LEU A 516 7.39 25.51 -7.53
N SER A 517 8.55 25.22 -8.11
CA SER A 517 8.74 24.55 -9.41
C SER A 517 10.13 23.93 -9.45
N PRO A 518 10.49 23.11 -10.46
CA PRO A 518 11.83 22.52 -10.54
C PRO A 518 13.00 23.54 -10.55
N ASN A 519 12.71 24.84 -10.75
CA ASN A 519 13.68 25.94 -10.73
C ASN A 519 13.49 26.89 -9.55
N VAL A 520 12.39 26.81 -8.81
CA VAL A 520 12.03 27.81 -7.80
C VAL A 520 11.85 27.13 -6.47
N VAL A 521 12.64 27.53 -5.48
CA VAL A 521 12.56 27.01 -4.13
C VAL A 521 12.19 28.11 -3.15
N TYR A 522 11.25 27.80 -2.26
CA TYR A 522 10.88 28.63 -1.13
C TYR A 522 11.39 27.96 0.14
N PHE A 523 12.03 28.71 1.02
CA PHE A 523 12.41 28.19 2.31
C PHE A 523 12.46 29.28 3.37
N GLU A 524 12.33 28.84 4.61
CA GLU A 524 12.29 29.66 5.80
C GLU A 524 13.35 29.14 6.76
N THR A 525 14.08 30.07 7.37
CA THR A 525 15.16 29.74 8.30
C THR A 525 14.99 30.47 9.61
N ILE A 526 15.24 29.76 10.71
CA ILE A 526 15.40 30.36 12.04
C ILE A 526 16.83 30.90 12.15
N VAL A 527 16.96 32.14 12.62
CA VAL A 527 18.26 32.82 12.77
C VAL A 527 18.58 33.01 14.25
N GLU A 528 19.63 32.34 14.74
CA GLU A 528 20.16 32.59 16.08
C GLU A 528 21.04 33.87 16.05
N GLY A 529 20.41 35.03 16.30
CA GLY A 529 21.05 36.36 16.35
C GLY A 529 20.47 37.37 15.33
N CYS A 530 20.64 38.67 15.57
CA CYS A 530 19.98 39.72 14.77
C CYS A 530 20.87 40.36 13.70
N TRP A 531 20.68 40.01 12.42
CA TRP A 531 20.98 40.86 11.24
C TRP A 531 20.04 40.51 10.06
N ILE A 532 19.56 41.53 9.33
CA ILE A 532 18.82 41.37 8.06
C ILE A 532 19.86 41.21 6.94
N LEU A 533 19.80 40.09 6.21
CA LEU A 533 20.67 39.82 5.07
C LEU A 533 20.21 40.68 3.87
N GLU A 534 20.82 41.84 3.65
CA GLU A 534 20.64 42.58 2.39
C GLU A 534 21.32 41.82 1.24
N THR A 535 20.51 41.36 0.28
CA THR A 535 20.87 40.67 -0.99
C THR A 535 22.07 39.72 -0.91
N THR A 536 21.78 38.43 -0.75
CA THR A 536 22.81 37.39 -0.74
C THR A 536 22.60 36.40 -1.87
N LYS A 537 23.69 35.83 -2.37
CA LYS A 537 23.61 34.75 -3.37
C LYS A 537 23.41 33.44 -2.63
N ILE A 538 22.49 32.60 -3.10
CA ILE A 538 22.37 31.22 -2.66
C ILE A 538 23.13 30.35 -3.65
N LEU A 539 24.01 29.52 -3.10
CA LEU A 539 24.66 28.42 -3.79
C LEU A 539 23.95 27.12 -3.38
N LEU A 540 23.41 26.41 -4.35
CA LEU A 540 22.82 25.09 -4.17
C LEU A 540 23.81 24.04 -4.66
N LEU A 541 24.06 23.05 -3.80
CA LEU A 541 24.97 21.95 -4.05
C LEU A 541 24.23 20.60 -3.99
N ALA A 542 24.30 19.84 -5.08
CA ALA A 542 23.94 18.42 -5.15
C ALA A 542 25.07 17.68 -5.89
N ASN A 543 25.18 16.35 -5.73
CA ASN A 543 26.36 15.54 -6.12
C ASN A 543 26.98 15.89 -7.50
N ASP A 544 26.18 16.34 -8.48
CA ASP A 544 26.65 16.79 -9.80
C ASP A 544 26.16 18.21 -10.23
N ILE A 545 25.47 18.95 -9.35
CA ILE A 545 24.83 20.25 -9.67
C ILE A 545 25.35 21.34 -8.72
N CYS A 546 25.90 22.41 -9.29
CA CYS A 546 26.35 23.61 -8.57
C CYS A 546 25.74 24.84 -9.25
N GLN A 547 24.76 25.46 -8.59
CA GLN A 547 24.06 26.65 -9.11
C GLN A 547 24.07 27.79 -8.12
N VAL A 548 24.39 28.98 -8.61
CA VAL A 548 24.38 30.21 -7.83
C VAL A 548 23.27 31.12 -8.36
N THR A 549 22.40 31.58 -7.47
CA THR A 549 21.35 32.53 -7.81
C THR A 549 21.31 33.70 -6.82
N PRO A 550 21.04 34.94 -7.26
CA PRO A 550 20.69 36.02 -6.34
C PRO A 550 19.42 35.65 -5.59
N THR A 551 19.34 35.97 -4.29
CA THR A 551 18.16 35.69 -3.49
C THR A 551 17.88 36.83 -2.53
N HIS A 552 16.61 37.21 -2.48
CA HIS A 552 16.09 38.18 -1.52
C HIS A 552 15.58 37.46 -0.29
N PHE A 553 16.14 37.83 0.86
CA PHE A 553 15.63 37.42 2.16
C PHE A 553 14.67 38.48 2.70
N PHE A 554 13.60 38.03 3.34
CA PHE A 554 12.63 38.91 3.97
C PHE A 554 12.18 38.36 5.32
N GLN A 555 11.85 39.26 6.23
CA GLN A 555 11.55 38.90 7.61
C GLN A 555 10.08 38.51 7.76
N ILE A 556 9.80 37.31 8.31
CA ILE A 556 8.44 36.84 8.60
C ILE A 556 8.08 37.11 10.05
N SER A 557 9.04 36.94 10.96
CA SER A 557 8.91 37.21 12.40
C SER A 557 10.27 37.65 12.98
N PRO A 558 10.35 38.10 14.25
CA PRO A 558 11.61 38.54 14.86
C PRO A 558 12.75 37.52 14.80
N GLU A 559 12.43 36.22 14.77
CA GLU A 559 13.40 35.10 14.82
C GLU A 559 13.46 34.31 13.50
N LYS A 560 12.62 34.65 12.51
CA LYS A 560 12.41 33.85 11.29
C LYS A 560 12.43 34.70 10.03
N ILE A 561 13.23 34.28 9.05
CA ILE A 561 13.33 34.88 7.72
C ILE A 561 12.93 33.86 6.64
N ALA A 562 12.41 34.34 5.52
CA ALA A 562 12.13 33.56 4.32
C ALA A 562 12.99 34.02 3.15
N ALA A 563 13.17 33.13 2.18
CA ALA A 563 13.83 33.41 0.92
C ALA A 563 13.22 32.61 -0.24
N ILE A 564 13.34 33.18 -1.44
CA ILE A 564 13.03 32.51 -2.71
C ILE A 564 14.26 32.49 -3.59
N ALA A 565 14.72 31.29 -3.94
CA ALA A 565 15.81 31.10 -4.87
C ALA A 565 15.26 30.66 -6.24
N ILE A 566 15.69 31.33 -7.30
CA ILE A 566 15.27 31.06 -8.68
C ILE A 566 16.49 30.62 -9.49
N PHE A 567 16.49 29.39 -9.96
CA PHE A 567 17.61 28.80 -10.65
C PHE A 567 17.45 28.86 -12.17
N ASN A 568 18.57 28.98 -12.87
CA ASN A 568 18.59 29.14 -14.33
C ASN A 568 18.29 27.83 -15.08
N GLN A 569 18.33 26.69 -14.41
CA GLN A 569 18.01 25.37 -14.94
C GLN A 569 17.09 24.62 -13.98
N GLU A 570 16.42 23.58 -14.48
CA GLU A 570 15.63 22.66 -13.66
C GLU A 570 16.58 21.86 -12.78
N ILE A 571 16.59 22.15 -11.48
CA ILE A 571 17.51 21.52 -10.54
C ILE A 571 16.84 20.35 -9.82
N TYR A 572 15.54 20.43 -9.58
CA TYR A 572 14.91 19.34 -8.87
C TYR A 572 15.01 18.02 -9.63
N ASN A 573 15.61 17.06 -8.96
CA ASN A 573 15.65 15.66 -9.33
C ASN A 573 14.78 14.85 -8.35
N GLN A 574 13.85 14.04 -8.88
CA GLN A 574 12.96 13.18 -8.09
C GLN A 574 13.71 12.10 -7.28
N ASN A 575 14.99 11.86 -7.60
CA ASN A 575 15.84 10.87 -6.93
C ASN A 575 16.37 11.36 -5.56
N HIS A 576 15.52 11.69 -4.59
CA HIS A 576 15.86 11.86 -3.16
C HIS A 576 17.28 12.38 -2.80
N GLN A 577 17.79 13.40 -3.52
CA GLN A 577 19.12 13.94 -3.26
C GLN A 577 19.05 14.93 -2.10
N LEU A 578 20.00 14.84 -1.16
CA LEU A 578 20.19 15.85 -0.13
C LEU A 578 20.75 17.11 -0.81
N TYR A 579 19.94 18.17 -0.85
CA TYR A 579 20.37 19.48 -1.33
C TYR A 579 20.99 20.25 -0.17
N GLU A 580 22.21 20.76 -0.37
CA GLU A 580 22.84 21.68 0.58
C GLU A 580 22.70 23.12 0.07
N LEU A 581 22.17 24.00 0.92
CA LEU A 581 22.03 25.43 0.63
C LEU A 581 23.14 26.22 1.36
N ILE A 582 23.89 27.02 0.61
CA ILE A 582 24.93 27.91 1.14
C ILE A 582 24.56 29.35 0.83
N VAL A 583 24.46 30.19 1.86
CA VAL A 583 24.27 31.64 1.72
C VAL A 583 25.64 32.30 1.62
N ILE A 584 25.87 33.07 0.57
CA ILE A 584 27.08 33.90 0.43
C ILE A 584 26.74 35.31 0.90
N PHE A 585 27.15 35.64 2.13
CA PHE A 585 26.99 36.98 2.73
C PHE A 585 28.33 37.70 2.84
N ASN A 586 28.45 38.91 2.30
CA ASN A 586 29.70 39.69 2.30
C ASN A 586 30.94 38.88 1.84
N HIS A 587 30.78 38.06 0.79
CA HIS A 587 31.81 37.14 0.26
C HIS A 587 32.17 35.94 1.15
N HIS A 588 31.39 35.67 2.20
CA HIS A 588 31.61 34.56 3.12
C HIS A 588 30.48 33.51 2.98
N PRO A 589 30.79 32.23 2.67
CA PRO A 589 29.79 31.18 2.56
C PRO A 589 29.37 30.67 3.96
N ILE A 590 28.06 30.59 4.21
CA ILE A 590 27.44 30.06 5.43
C ILE A 590 26.51 28.92 5.01
N LEU A 591 26.73 27.72 5.56
CA LEU A 591 25.88 26.56 5.28
C LEU A 591 24.56 26.67 6.06
N ILE A 592 23.44 26.41 5.40
CA ILE A 592 22.13 26.27 6.04
C ILE A 592 21.93 24.78 6.34
N ASP A 593 21.70 24.46 7.60
CA ASP A 593 21.43 23.10 8.07
C ASP A 593 19.94 22.75 7.88
N GLY A 594 19.62 21.55 7.42
CA GLY A 594 18.24 21.09 7.19
C GLY A 594 17.93 20.64 5.76
N THR A 595 16.72 20.09 5.57
CA THR A 595 16.28 19.47 4.32
C THR A 595 15.12 20.23 3.69
N ILE A 596 15.12 20.38 2.37
CA ILE A 596 13.99 20.92 1.61
C ILE A 596 13.04 19.75 1.30
N ASN A 597 11.75 19.91 1.60
CA ASN A 597 10.76 18.89 1.28
C ASN A 597 10.59 18.75 -0.23
N GLN A 598 10.53 17.50 -0.69
CA GLN A 598 10.59 17.11 -2.09
C GLN A 598 9.22 16.73 -2.67
N LYS A 599 8.12 16.92 -1.94
CA LYS A 599 6.77 16.60 -2.43
C LYS A 599 6.33 17.58 -3.53
N ALA A 600 5.43 17.14 -4.40
CA ALA A 600 5.06 17.78 -5.66
C ALA A 600 4.63 19.27 -5.54
N TYR A 601 5.63 20.14 -5.71
CA TYR A 601 5.71 21.53 -6.21
C TYR A 601 4.72 22.64 -5.81
N SER A 602 3.61 22.38 -5.13
CA SER A 602 2.75 23.49 -4.65
C SER A 602 1.76 23.11 -3.56
N LEU A 603 1.40 21.84 -3.42
CA LEU A 603 0.35 21.43 -2.49
C LEU A 603 0.70 21.64 -1.02
N GLU A 604 1.87 21.15 -0.63
CA GLU A 604 2.37 21.34 0.73
C GLU A 604 2.58 22.83 1.03
N PHE A 605 3.03 23.61 0.04
CA PHE A 605 3.16 25.05 0.19
C PHE A 605 1.81 25.75 0.37
N ILE A 606 0.78 25.32 -0.36
CA ILE A 606 -0.57 25.84 -0.21
C ILE A 606 -1.14 25.47 1.17
N ASP A 607 -0.99 24.22 1.61
CA ASP A 607 -1.40 23.77 2.94
C ASP A 607 -0.65 24.53 4.05
N TYR A 608 0.65 24.75 3.86
CA TYR A 608 1.47 25.56 4.73
C TYR A 608 0.95 26.99 4.80
N LEU A 609 0.72 27.65 3.66
CA LEU A 609 0.14 29.00 3.62
C LEU A 609 -1.24 29.04 4.30
N ASN A 610 -2.06 28.00 4.14
CA ASN A 610 -3.37 27.90 4.79
C ASN A 610 -3.26 27.84 6.33
N SER A 611 -2.19 27.25 6.87
CA SER A 611 -1.91 27.21 8.31
C SER A 611 -1.49 28.56 8.91
N LEU A 612 -1.03 29.51 8.09
CA LEU A 612 -0.52 30.81 8.55
C LEU A 612 -1.60 31.86 8.78
N SER A 613 -1.26 32.89 9.56
CA SER A 613 -2.13 34.06 9.72
C SER A 613 -2.28 34.85 8.42
N GLU A 614 -3.37 35.61 8.29
CA GLU A 614 -3.66 36.42 7.09
C GLU A 614 -2.55 37.45 6.78
N HIS A 615 -2.00 38.08 7.81
CA HIS A 615 -0.89 39.01 7.68
C HIS A 615 0.36 38.33 7.11
N GLN A 616 0.73 37.15 7.63
CA GLN A 616 1.90 36.40 7.16
C GLN A 616 1.72 35.92 5.72
N ARG A 617 0.53 35.42 5.35
CA ARG A 617 0.22 35.05 3.96
C ARG A 617 0.38 36.21 2.99
N ILE A 618 -0.16 37.39 3.33
CA ILE A 618 -0.08 38.59 2.49
C ILE A 618 1.36 39.04 2.34
N LEU A 619 2.12 39.07 3.44
CA LEU A 619 3.54 39.44 3.44
C LEU A 619 4.38 38.50 2.57
N ILE A 620 4.19 37.19 2.72
CA ILE A 620 4.85 36.18 1.90
C ILE A 620 4.48 36.44 0.44
N ARG A 621 3.20 36.50 0.09
CA ARG A 621 2.70 36.75 -1.28
C ARG A 621 3.33 37.97 -1.94
N ASP A 622 3.23 39.13 -1.30
CA ASP A 622 3.66 40.40 -1.88
C ASP A 622 5.17 40.39 -2.13
N THR A 623 5.90 39.72 -1.25
CA THR A 623 7.34 39.55 -1.38
C THR A 623 7.71 38.52 -2.44
N ILE A 624 6.97 37.39 -2.55
CA ILE A 624 7.12 36.43 -3.65
C ILE A 624 6.94 37.15 -4.99
N ASN A 625 5.84 37.89 -5.14
CA ASN A 625 5.55 38.65 -6.36
C ASN A 625 6.66 39.63 -6.70
N TRP A 626 7.13 40.40 -5.72
CA TRP A 626 8.17 41.40 -5.94
C TRP A 626 9.52 40.77 -6.29
N SER A 627 9.97 39.77 -5.54
CA SER A 627 11.26 39.09 -5.76
C SER A 627 11.30 38.35 -7.10
N LEU A 628 10.19 37.76 -7.53
CA LEU A 628 10.10 37.10 -8.83
C LEU A 628 10.11 38.11 -9.99
N ILE A 629 9.60 39.33 -9.82
CA ILE A 629 9.67 40.37 -10.86
C ILE A 629 11.10 40.93 -10.97
N GLU A 630 11.80 41.08 -9.84
CA GLU A 630 13.10 41.75 -9.81
C GLU A 630 14.29 40.82 -10.16
N VAL A 631 14.21 39.53 -9.82
CA VAL A 631 15.35 38.59 -9.93
C VAL A 631 15.28 37.67 -11.16
N THR A 632 14.12 37.52 -11.80
CA THR A 632 13.92 36.48 -12.82
C THR A 632 14.50 36.87 -14.19
N PRO A 633 15.42 36.06 -14.76
CA PRO A 633 15.89 36.24 -16.13
C PRO A 633 14.75 36.14 -17.16
N GLU A 634 14.79 36.95 -18.22
CA GLU A 634 13.72 37.03 -19.25
C GLU A 634 13.24 35.66 -19.76
N PHE A 635 14.12 34.67 -19.89
CA PHE A 635 13.78 33.34 -20.42
C PHE A 635 13.01 32.43 -19.44
N ILE A 636 12.96 32.74 -18.14
CA ILE A 636 12.19 31.97 -17.12
C ILE A 636 10.95 32.77 -16.64
N GLN A 637 10.85 34.07 -16.97
CA GLN A 637 9.76 34.95 -16.53
C GLN A 637 8.37 34.39 -16.82
N GLU A 638 8.16 33.72 -17.96
CA GLU A 638 6.86 33.12 -18.28
C GLU A 638 6.52 31.92 -17.37
N LYS A 639 7.47 31.02 -17.11
CA LYS A 639 7.27 29.89 -16.17
C LYS A 639 7.03 30.39 -14.75
N VAL A 640 7.78 31.41 -14.32
CA VAL A 640 7.64 32.05 -13.01
C VAL A 640 6.30 32.77 -12.87
N ARG A 641 5.85 33.47 -13.92
CA ARG A 641 4.54 34.13 -13.95
C ARG A 641 3.39 33.14 -13.78
N LYS A 642 3.47 31.96 -14.42
CA LYS A 642 2.50 30.87 -14.23
C LYS A 642 2.43 30.38 -12.78
N ILE A 643 3.55 30.29 -12.08
CA ILE A 643 3.59 29.94 -10.65
C ILE A 643 2.96 31.05 -9.79
N ILE A 644 3.26 32.32 -10.10
CA ILE A 644 2.67 33.48 -9.43
C ILE A 644 1.16 33.45 -9.58
N ASP A 645 0.66 33.30 -10.80
CA ASP A 645 -0.76 33.30 -11.10
C ASP A 645 -1.45 32.17 -10.32
N LYS A 646 -0.87 30.96 -10.30
CA LYS A 646 -1.31 29.83 -9.46
C LYS A 646 -1.41 30.20 -7.98
N LEU A 647 -0.35 30.71 -7.38
CA LEU A 647 -0.32 31.06 -5.95
C LEU A 647 -1.27 32.22 -5.61
N GLN A 648 -1.45 33.18 -6.52
CA GLN A 648 -2.39 34.28 -6.34
C GLN A 648 -3.83 33.80 -6.22
N TYR A 649 -4.24 32.76 -6.97
CA TYR A 649 -5.59 32.20 -6.85
C TYR A 649 -5.88 31.61 -5.47
N PHE A 650 -4.95 30.84 -4.91
CA PHE A 650 -5.09 30.24 -3.56
C PHE A 650 -5.22 31.27 -2.44
N ILE A 651 -4.54 32.40 -2.59
CA ILE A 651 -4.51 33.43 -1.56
C ILE A 651 -5.69 34.40 -1.71
N LYS A 652 -6.17 34.62 -2.95
CA LYS A 652 -7.28 35.52 -3.26
C LYS A 652 -8.64 34.94 -2.83
N PHE A 653 -8.82 33.63 -2.96
CA PHE A 653 -10.11 32.98 -2.73
C PHE A 653 -10.01 31.97 -1.60
N LYS A 654 -10.57 32.32 -0.44
CA LYS A 654 -10.72 31.37 0.67
C LYS A 654 -11.80 30.35 0.28
N PRO A 655 -11.52 29.04 0.35
CA PRO A 655 -12.54 28.02 0.19
C PRO A 655 -13.71 28.32 1.13
N THR A 656 -14.93 28.24 0.62
CA THR A 656 -16.14 28.43 1.41
C THR A 656 -16.98 27.17 1.36
N SER A 657 -17.58 26.85 2.50
CA SER A 657 -18.58 25.81 2.61
C SER A 657 -19.76 26.33 3.41
N LEU A 658 -20.89 25.66 3.27
CA LEU A 658 -22.08 25.93 4.05
C LEU A 658 -22.47 24.66 4.79
N ILE A 659 -21.91 24.46 5.98
CA ILE A 659 -22.19 23.31 6.83
C ILE A 659 -22.66 23.83 8.19
N ASP A 660 -23.96 23.83 8.41
CA ASP A 660 -24.60 24.18 9.67
C ASP A 660 -25.85 23.32 9.89
N SER A 661 -25.84 22.57 10.99
CA SER A 661 -26.97 21.72 11.41
C SER A 661 -28.30 22.46 11.57
N ASN A 662 -28.27 23.79 11.67
CA ASN A 662 -29.43 24.66 11.79
C ASN A 662 -29.88 25.28 10.46
N LEU A 663 -29.23 25.00 9.34
CA LEU A 663 -29.64 25.53 8.03
C LEU A 663 -30.39 24.46 7.21
N PRO A 664 -31.44 24.85 6.46
CA PRO A 664 -32.19 23.93 5.58
C PRO A 664 -31.41 23.58 4.30
N VAL A 665 -30.31 24.29 4.04
CA VAL A 665 -29.42 24.08 2.90
C VAL A 665 -28.01 23.93 3.42
N ASN A 666 -27.36 22.82 3.04
CA ASN A 666 -25.96 22.54 3.34
C ASN A 666 -25.23 22.12 2.06
N ILE A 667 -24.03 22.68 1.84
CA ILE A 667 -23.27 22.49 0.62
C ILE A 667 -21.78 22.34 0.96
N PHE A 668 -21.18 21.29 0.43
CA PHE A 668 -19.75 21.10 0.48
C PHE A 668 -19.24 20.49 -0.83
N ILE A 669 -18.14 21.03 -1.34
CA ILE A 669 -17.44 20.47 -2.51
C ILE A 669 -16.19 19.80 -1.96
N ASP A 670 -16.16 18.46 -2.01
CA ASP A 670 -15.04 17.67 -1.50
C ASP A 670 -13.80 17.93 -2.36
N HIS A 671 -13.98 17.89 -3.68
CA HIS A 671 -12.90 18.05 -4.65
C HIS A 671 -13.33 18.77 -5.93
N PHE A 672 -12.37 19.49 -6.48
CA PHE A 672 -12.46 20.24 -7.72
C PHE A 672 -11.18 20.01 -8.52
N ILE A 673 -11.29 19.31 -9.64
CA ILE A 673 -10.13 18.83 -10.42
C ILE A 673 -10.26 19.25 -11.89
N PRO A 674 -9.42 20.16 -12.38
CA PRO A 674 -9.30 20.43 -13.81
C PRO A 674 -8.74 19.23 -14.59
N ILE A 675 -9.31 18.97 -15.76
CA ILE A 675 -8.93 17.84 -16.64
C ILE A 675 -8.40 18.42 -17.94
N GLY A 676 -7.12 18.82 -17.91
CA GLY A 676 -6.53 19.61 -18.99
C GLY A 676 -7.32 20.91 -19.22
N CYS A 677 -7.34 21.40 -20.46
CA CYS A 677 -8.14 22.57 -20.82
C CYS A 677 -9.60 22.22 -21.15
N GLU A 678 -9.94 20.94 -21.23
CA GLU A 678 -11.23 20.45 -21.76
C GLU A 678 -12.39 20.57 -20.78
N GLY A 679 -12.11 20.63 -19.48
CA GLY A 679 -13.17 20.71 -18.49
C GLY A 679 -12.70 20.52 -17.07
N VAL A 680 -13.67 20.44 -16.16
CA VAL A 680 -13.46 20.32 -14.73
C VAL A 680 -14.38 19.25 -14.16
N ALA A 681 -13.81 18.34 -13.36
CA ALA A 681 -14.58 17.44 -12.51
C ALA A 681 -14.81 18.07 -11.14
N LEU A 682 -16.03 17.93 -10.62
CA LEU A 682 -16.36 18.27 -9.24
C LEU A 682 -17.17 17.15 -8.60
N TRP A 683 -16.94 16.94 -7.32
CA TRP A 683 -17.84 16.12 -6.50
C TRP A 683 -17.83 16.60 -5.06
N GLY A 684 -18.91 16.28 -4.37
CA GLY A 684 -19.20 16.80 -3.05
C GLY A 684 -20.52 16.25 -2.54
N TRP A 685 -21.12 16.99 -1.62
CA TRP A 685 -22.46 16.70 -1.15
C TRP A 685 -23.30 17.97 -1.02
N PHE A 686 -24.60 17.80 -1.24
CA PHE A 686 -25.56 18.88 -1.27
C PHE A 686 -26.87 18.41 -0.63
N HIS A 687 -27.32 19.15 0.38
CA HIS A 687 -28.60 18.95 1.03
C HIS A 687 -29.45 20.21 0.88
N ASP A 688 -30.64 20.05 0.33
CA ASP A 688 -31.67 21.08 0.21
C ASP A 688 -32.99 20.49 0.68
N ALA A 689 -33.29 20.71 1.96
CA ALA A 689 -34.43 20.11 2.65
C ALA A 689 -35.80 20.50 2.06
N HIS A 690 -35.85 21.56 1.25
CA HIS A 690 -37.08 22.08 0.66
C HIS A 690 -37.10 22.02 -0.87
N HIS A 691 -36.05 21.51 -1.50
CA HIS A 691 -35.91 21.39 -2.95
C HIS A 691 -36.08 22.72 -3.71
N HIS A 692 -35.63 23.84 -3.10
CA HIS A 692 -35.76 25.19 -3.63
C HIS A 692 -34.64 25.62 -4.58
N LEU A 693 -33.60 24.81 -4.80
CA LEU A 693 -32.56 25.14 -5.77
C LEU A 693 -33.17 25.33 -7.18
N GLU A 694 -32.76 26.36 -7.91
CA GLU A 694 -33.23 26.66 -9.27
C GLU A 694 -32.13 26.32 -10.30
N SER A 695 -30.95 26.88 -10.11
CA SER A 695 -29.81 26.72 -11.02
C SER A 695 -28.48 26.80 -10.26
N ILE A 696 -27.44 26.17 -10.82
CA ILE A 696 -26.06 26.34 -10.38
C ILE A 696 -25.28 26.95 -11.55
N GLU A 697 -24.54 28.01 -11.28
CA GLU A 697 -23.72 28.70 -12.28
C GLU A 697 -22.25 28.67 -11.84
N ALA A 698 -21.38 28.09 -12.68
CA ALA A 698 -19.94 28.12 -12.50
C ALA A 698 -19.39 29.41 -13.13
N ILE A 699 -18.73 30.25 -12.35
CA ILE A 699 -18.25 31.57 -12.79
C ILE A 699 -16.73 31.58 -12.69
N SER A 700 -16.04 31.83 -13.81
CA SER A 700 -14.59 32.01 -13.83
C SER A 700 -14.21 33.49 -13.68
N ASP A 701 -13.04 33.78 -13.10
CA ASP A 701 -12.48 35.13 -13.08
C ASP A 701 -12.06 35.64 -14.48
N LEU A 702 -11.99 34.74 -15.47
CA LEU A 702 -11.80 35.08 -16.89
C LEU A 702 -13.03 35.73 -17.54
N GLY A 703 -14.11 35.92 -16.78
CA GLY A 703 -15.30 36.68 -17.21
C GLY A 703 -16.33 35.86 -17.98
N PHE A 704 -16.22 34.53 -17.99
CA PHE A 704 -17.25 33.64 -18.52
C PHE A 704 -17.94 32.87 -17.39
N SER A 705 -19.20 32.53 -17.63
CA SER A 705 -19.99 31.67 -16.73
C SER A 705 -20.65 30.53 -17.51
N ILE A 706 -20.78 29.39 -16.85
CA ILE A 706 -21.36 28.16 -17.38
C ILE A 706 -22.49 27.75 -16.45
N GLU A 707 -23.72 27.69 -16.97
CA GLU A 707 -24.85 27.15 -16.23
C GLU A 707 -24.75 25.62 -16.19
N ILE A 708 -24.70 25.05 -14.98
CA ILE A 708 -24.67 23.61 -14.76
C ILE A 708 -26.11 23.12 -14.72
N SER A 709 -26.54 22.51 -15.81
CA SER A 709 -27.86 21.87 -15.85
C SER A 709 -27.96 20.80 -14.75
N ARG A 710 -29.08 20.79 -14.02
CA ARG A 710 -29.41 19.71 -13.07
C ARG A 710 -29.33 18.30 -13.68
N LYS A 711 -29.49 18.17 -15.00
CA LYS A 711 -29.35 16.88 -15.72
C LYS A 711 -27.90 16.37 -15.79
N ASN A 712 -26.93 17.26 -15.59
CA ASN A 712 -25.49 16.98 -15.63
C ASN A 712 -24.89 16.82 -14.22
N ILE A 713 -25.73 16.83 -13.19
CA ILE A 713 -25.37 16.54 -11.80
C ILE A 713 -25.87 15.13 -11.50
N TYR A 714 -24.96 14.26 -11.10
CA TYR A 714 -25.24 12.86 -10.86
C TYR A 714 -25.06 12.54 -9.39
N ASN A 715 -26.15 12.14 -8.76
CA ASN A 715 -26.15 11.89 -7.33
C ASN A 715 -25.76 10.44 -7.03
N PHE A 716 -25.15 10.23 -5.88
CA PHE A 716 -24.80 8.94 -5.32
C PHE A 716 -24.93 8.96 -3.80
N ASP A 717 -25.07 7.78 -3.21
CA ASP A 717 -25.30 7.68 -1.77
C ASP A 717 -24.01 7.90 -0.98
N ARG A 718 -24.11 8.62 0.16
CA ARG A 718 -22.99 8.98 1.03
C ARG A 718 -23.38 8.77 2.49
N LEU A 719 -22.95 7.64 3.06
CA LEU A 719 -23.35 7.20 4.40
C LEU A 719 -22.93 8.19 5.50
N ASP A 720 -21.71 8.70 5.43
CA ASP A 720 -21.17 9.72 6.34
C ASP A 720 -22.03 10.99 6.36
N VAL A 721 -22.48 11.44 5.19
CA VAL A 721 -23.35 12.61 5.06
C VAL A 721 -24.77 12.30 5.51
N ASN A 722 -25.29 11.11 5.22
CA ASN A 722 -26.60 10.67 5.68
C ASN A 722 -26.68 10.66 7.22
N GLU A 723 -25.65 10.13 7.89
CA GLU A 723 -25.54 10.16 9.35
C GLU A 723 -25.47 11.58 9.92
N TYR A 724 -24.74 12.47 9.25
CA TYR A 724 -24.68 13.88 9.62
C TYR A 724 -26.07 14.53 9.52
N ILE A 725 -26.74 14.42 8.37
CA ILE A 725 -28.07 15.02 8.14
C ILE A 725 -29.14 14.43 9.06
N ALA A 726 -29.06 13.14 9.40
CA ALA A 726 -29.97 12.50 10.35
C ALA A 726 -29.93 13.14 11.75
N LYS A 727 -28.78 13.73 12.14
CA LYS A 727 -28.61 14.44 13.42
C LYS A 727 -29.09 15.90 13.37
N THR A 728 -29.41 16.45 12.19
CA THR A 728 -29.86 17.84 12.04
C THR A 728 -31.36 17.99 12.27
N ARG A 729 -31.85 19.22 12.48
CA ARG A 729 -33.31 19.49 12.58
C ARG A 729 -34.05 19.33 11.25
N TYR A 730 -33.32 19.30 10.14
CA TYR A 730 -33.87 19.14 8.79
C TYR A 730 -33.69 17.72 8.29
N GLN A 731 -34.19 16.76 9.09
CA GLN A 731 -34.20 15.34 8.76
C GLN A 731 -35.09 15.12 7.54
N SER A 732 -34.50 14.98 6.37
CA SER A 732 -35.11 14.31 5.22
C SER A 732 -34.12 14.32 4.08
N SER A 733 -33.83 13.14 3.55
CA SER A 733 -34.25 12.83 2.19
C SER A 733 -34.12 11.33 1.94
N ASN A 734 -35.10 10.71 1.27
CA ASN A 734 -34.91 9.42 0.61
C ASN A 734 -34.03 9.57 -0.65
N HIS A 735 -33.19 10.61 -0.72
CA HIS A 735 -32.43 11.00 -1.88
C HIS A 735 -30.94 10.94 -1.59
N PRO A 736 -30.13 10.48 -2.56
CA PRO A 736 -28.67 10.50 -2.45
C PRO A 736 -28.17 11.94 -2.26
N LEU A 737 -27.38 12.16 -1.21
CA LEU A 737 -26.84 13.46 -0.82
C LEU A 737 -25.47 13.77 -1.44
N GLY A 738 -24.74 12.75 -1.90
CA GLY A 738 -23.52 12.91 -2.68
C GLY A 738 -23.83 13.28 -4.12
N PHE A 739 -22.94 14.05 -4.76
CA PHE A 739 -23.04 14.36 -6.18
C PHE A 739 -21.68 14.43 -6.85
N CYS A 740 -21.64 14.13 -8.15
CA CYS A 740 -20.52 14.40 -9.04
C CYS A 740 -21.00 15.04 -10.34
N ALA A 741 -20.15 15.84 -10.97
CA ALA A 741 -20.40 16.44 -12.26
C ALA A 741 -19.10 16.64 -13.04
N TYR A 742 -19.23 16.67 -14.37
CA TYR A 742 -18.20 17.13 -15.29
C TYR A 742 -18.71 18.37 -16.01
N ILE A 743 -17.92 19.44 -15.96
CA ILE A 743 -18.19 20.70 -16.64
C ILE A 743 -17.24 20.79 -17.81
N GLU A 744 -17.78 20.67 -19.01
CA GLU A 744 -17.03 20.87 -20.25
C GLU A 744 -16.78 22.36 -20.47
N ILE A 745 -15.56 22.71 -20.85
CA ILE A 745 -15.21 24.07 -21.21
C ILE A 745 -15.45 24.22 -22.73
N PRO A 746 -16.17 25.26 -23.18
CA PRO A 746 -16.36 25.49 -24.60
C PRO A 746 -15.05 25.75 -25.35
N ASP A 747 -14.94 25.23 -26.57
CA ASP A 747 -13.75 25.40 -27.44
C ASP A 747 -13.34 26.87 -27.66
N GLU A 748 -14.31 27.77 -27.66
CA GLU A 748 -14.11 29.23 -27.79
C GLU A 748 -13.28 29.84 -26.65
N ILE A 749 -13.22 29.14 -25.52
CA ILE A 749 -12.51 29.53 -24.30
C ILE A 749 -11.17 28.80 -24.21
N HIS A 750 -11.01 27.62 -24.83
CA HIS A 750 -9.75 26.87 -24.83
C HIS A 750 -8.55 27.72 -25.28
N ASN A 751 -8.72 28.56 -26.29
CA ASN A 751 -7.66 29.45 -26.80
C ASN A 751 -7.36 30.65 -25.90
N LYS A 752 -8.17 30.88 -24.86
CA LYS A 752 -7.98 31.95 -23.86
C LYS A 752 -7.39 31.44 -22.56
N LEU A 753 -7.25 30.12 -22.40
CA LEU A 753 -6.64 29.49 -21.24
C LEU A 753 -5.13 29.45 -21.45
N ASP A 754 -4.42 30.45 -20.94
CA ASP A 754 -2.95 30.51 -21.01
C ASP A 754 -2.30 29.59 -19.94
N ASP A 755 -3.03 29.28 -18.85
CA ASP A 755 -2.65 28.32 -17.80
C ASP A 755 -3.87 27.57 -17.22
N LEU A 756 -3.70 26.29 -16.91
CA LEU A 756 -4.66 25.47 -16.15
C LEU A 756 -5.01 26.09 -14.79
N ALA A 757 -4.10 26.90 -14.22
CA ALA A 757 -4.32 27.69 -13.02
C ALA A 757 -5.64 28.47 -13.02
N GLU A 758 -6.01 29.00 -14.18
CA GLU A 758 -7.19 29.85 -14.34
C GLU A 758 -8.49 29.06 -14.14
N LEU A 759 -8.45 27.74 -14.36
CA LEU A 759 -9.54 26.83 -14.06
C LEU A 759 -9.72 26.65 -12.55
N HIS A 760 -8.77 27.01 -11.70
CA HIS A 760 -8.98 26.98 -10.24
C HIS A 760 -9.73 28.21 -9.71
N SER A 761 -10.05 29.19 -10.57
CA SER A 761 -10.80 30.39 -10.20
C SER A 761 -12.32 30.22 -10.18
N PHE A 762 -12.83 29.04 -10.52
CA PHE A 762 -14.28 28.81 -10.58
C PHE A 762 -14.93 28.96 -9.21
N ARG A 763 -15.98 29.78 -9.17
CA ARG A 763 -16.92 29.87 -8.04
C ARG A 763 -18.29 29.38 -8.48
N PHE A 764 -18.99 28.72 -7.57
CA PHE A 764 -20.28 28.12 -7.85
C PHE A 764 -21.37 28.93 -7.18
N LYS A 765 -22.20 29.57 -8.00
CA LYS A 765 -23.34 30.35 -7.56
C LYS A 765 -24.60 29.49 -7.59
N PHE A 766 -25.10 29.13 -6.42
CA PHE A 766 -26.36 28.42 -6.22
C PHE A 766 -27.49 29.44 -6.08
N LYS A 767 -28.44 29.42 -7.01
CA LYS A 767 -29.62 30.29 -7.00
C LYS A 767 -30.83 29.50 -6.52
N PHE A 768 -31.54 30.02 -5.52
CA PHE A 768 -32.72 29.41 -4.93
C PHE A 768 -33.96 30.27 -5.15
N GLN A 769 -35.13 29.65 -5.08
CA GLN A 769 -36.41 30.34 -5.12
C GLN A 769 -36.46 31.49 -4.11
N GLY A 770 -37.00 32.64 -4.53
CA GLY A 770 -37.08 33.84 -3.70
C GLY A 770 -35.84 34.75 -3.74
N ASN A 771 -35.03 34.66 -4.80
CA ASN A 771 -33.83 35.48 -5.03
C ASN A 771 -32.73 35.31 -3.95
N ILE A 772 -32.64 34.12 -3.35
CA ILE A 772 -31.54 33.79 -2.44
C ILE A 772 -30.39 33.22 -3.28
N GLU A 773 -29.20 33.79 -3.12
CA GLU A 773 -28.01 33.37 -3.85
C GLU A 773 -26.89 33.03 -2.87
N ILE A 774 -26.29 31.85 -3.04
CA ILE A 774 -25.19 31.36 -2.21
C ILE A 774 -24.00 31.10 -3.14
N THR A 775 -22.84 31.69 -2.82
CA THR A 775 -21.62 31.46 -3.58
C THR A 775 -20.70 30.53 -2.78
N ILE A 776 -20.40 29.37 -3.37
CA ILE A 776 -19.45 28.40 -2.85
C ILE A 776 -18.16 28.51 -3.66
N ILE A 777 -17.05 28.67 -2.95
CA ILE A 777 -15.70 28.65 -3.51
C ILE A 777 -15.13 27.28 -3.15
N PRO A 778 -14.89 26.40 -4.14
CA PRO A 778 -14.39 25.06 -3.86
C PRO A 778 -12.99 25.13 -3.23
N ASP A 779 -12.67 24.14 -2.40
CA ASP A 779 -11.29 23.93 -1.98
C ASP A 779 -10.52 23.27 -3.15
N ALA A 780 -9.84 24.10 -3.93
CA ALA A 780 -9.22 23.71 -5.18
C ALA A 780 -7.91 22.94 -4.94
N LYS A 781 -7.99 21.71 -4.47
CA LYS A 781 -6.80 20.87 -4.22
C LYS A 781 -6.16 20.45 -5.55
N TYR A 782 -4.89 20.77 -5.72
CA TYR A 782 -4.08 20.17 -6.77
C TYR A 782 -3.83 18.70 -6.44
N TYR A 783 -3.90 17.86 -7.45
CA TYR A 783 -3.41 16.50 -7.38
C TYR A 783 -2.65 16.25 -8.68
N ASP A 784 -1.64 15.39 -8.65
CA ASP A 784 -1.16 14.85 -9.92
C ASP A 784 -2.30 14.08 -10.61
N VAL A 785 -2.18 13.91 -11.92
CA VAL A 785 -3.26 13.33 -12.73
C VAL A 785 -3.53 11.86 -12.38
N PHE A 786 -2.53 11.10 -11.91
CA PHE A 786 -2.73 9.71 -11.48
C PHE A 786 -3.52 9.65 -10.17
N THR A 787 -3.17 10.49 -9.19
CA THR A 787 -3.93 10.64 -7.94
C THR A 787 -5.36 11.08 -8.23
N SER A 788 -5.55 12.08 -9.09
CA SER A 788 -6.87 12.55 -9.53
C SER A 788 -7.74 11.43 -10.10
N ARG A 789 -7.16 10.59 -10.98
CA ARG A 789 -7.82 9.43 -11.58
C ARG A 789 -8.20 8.39 -10.52
N ASN A 790 -7.34 8.12 -9.55
CA ASN A 790 -7.61 7.14 -8.51
C ASN A 790 -8.73 7.63 -7.56
N MET A 791 -8.74 8.92 -7.21
CA MET A 791 -9.74 9.51 -6.31
C MET A 791 -11.16 9.47 -6.89
N ILE A 792 -11.33 9.79 -8.18
CA ILE A 792 -12.67 9.76 -8.79
C ILE A 792 -13.27 8.34 -8.81
N LEU A 793 -12.42 7.31 -8.80
CA LEU A 793 -12.82 5.91 -8.71
C LEU A 793 -12.94 5.41 -7.26
N GLN A 794 -12.85 6.30 -6.27
CA GLN A 794 -13.02 6.00 -4.85
C GLN A 794 -14.11 6.87 -4.19
N ILE A 795 -14.86 7.65 -4.98
CA ILE A 795 -15.86 8.60 -4.44
C ILE A 795 -17.01 7.93 -3.68
N ALA A 796 -17.31 6.67 -4.00
CA ALA A 796 -18.33 5.87 -3.34
C ALA A 796 -18.10 4.37 -3.64
N PRO A 797 -18.61 3.47 -2.79
CA PRO A 797 -18.67 2.05 -3.11
C PRO A 797 -19.39 1.80 -4.44
N PRO A 798 -18.97 0.80 -5.24
CA PRO A 798 -19.54 0.60 -6.56
C PRO A 798 -21.05 0.38 -6.53
N ASP A 799 -21.63 -0.33 -5.56
CA ASP A 799 -23.09 -0.55 -5.46
C ASP A 799 -23.90 0.75 -5.26
N LYS A 800 -23.27 1.83 -4.78
CA LYS A 800 -23.90 3.14 -4.60
C LYS A 800 -23.88 4.02 -5.84
N ILE A 801 -23.14 3.62 -6.87
CA ILE A 801 -23.09 4.32 -8.15
C ILE A 801 -24.16 3.75 -9.09
N THR A 802 -25.02 4.61 -9.64
CA THR A 802 -25.99 4.17 -10.67
C THR A 802 -25.31 3.96 -12.02
N ASP A 803 -25.85 3.09 -12.89
CA ASP A 803 -25.32 2.91 -14.26
C ASP A 803 -25.31 4.23 -15.04
N LYS A 804 -26.31 5.08 -14.83
CA LYS A 804 -26.40 6.41 -15.44
C LYS A 804 -25.26 7.32 -14.98
N THR A 805 -24.93 7.31 -13.68
CA THR A 805 -23.82 8.07 -13.09
C THR A 805 -22.48 7.58 -13.66
N LEU A 806 -22.29 6.26 -13.72
CA LEU A 806 -21.10 5.65 -14.31
C LEU A 806 -20.96 6.03 -15.78
N GLU A 807 -21.99 5.79 -16.60
CA GLU A 807 -21.95 5.96 -18.05
C GLU A 807 -21.81 7.42 -18.49
N LYS A 808 -22.47 8.36 -17.81
CA LYS A 808 -22.59 9.74 -18.29
C LYS A 808 -21.68 10.74 -17.58
N CYS A 809 -21.05 10.37 -16.48
CA CYS A 809 -20.20 11.26 -15.70
C CYS A 809 -18.85 10.64 -15.39
N LEU A 810 -18.82 9.57 -14.60
CA LEU A 810 -17.56 8.99 -14.12
C LEU A 810 -16.72 8.45 -15.26
N SER A 811 -17.34 7.81 -16.25
CA SER A 811 -16.62 7.28 -17.42
C SER A 811 -15.92 8.37 -18.22
N VAL A 812 -16.58 9.53 -18.40
CA VAL A 812 -16.06 10.68 -19.14
C VAL A 812 -14.84 11.22 -18.41
N ILE A 813 -14.97 11.46 -17.10
CA ILE A 813 -13.89 11.94 -16.25
C ILE A 813 -12.72 10.94 -16.24
N ALA A 814 -13.00 9.67 -15.93
CA ALA A 814 -12.01 8.61 -15.80
C ALA A 814 -11.26 8.37 -17.13
N SER A 815 -11.96 8.33 -18.26
CA SER A 815 -11.32 8.13 -19.57
C SER A 815 -10.41 9.30 -19.96
N LYS A 816 -10.80 10.54 -19.65
CA LYS A 816 -10.01 11.73 -19.99
C LYS A 816 -8.76 11.79 -19.12
N LEU A 817 -8.90 11.55 -17.82
CA LEU A 817 -7.78 11.44 -16.90
C LEU A 817 -6.84 10.30 -17.29
N GLN A 818 -7.38 9.11 -17.60
CA GLN A 818 -6.58 7.96 -18.02
C GLN A 818 -5.79 8.25 -19.29
N ARG A 819 -6.39 8.90 -20.30
CA ARG A 819 -5.68 9.32 -21.51
C ARG A 819 -4.52 10.27 -21.18
N ILE A 820 -4.72 11.24 -20.29
CA ILE A 820 -3.66 12.17 -19.87
C ILE A 820 -2.57 11.43 -19.06
N CYS A 821 -2.94 10.46 -18.20
CA CYS A 821 -1.98 9.58 -17.53
C CYS A 821 -1.09 8.89 -18.57
N MET A 822 -1.71 8.22 -19.56
CA MET A 822 -1.00 7.41 -20.54
C MET A 822 -0.09 8.21 -21.48
N GLN A 823 -0.38 9.50 -21.69
CA GLN A 823 0.52 10.41 -22.42
C GLN A 823 1.81 10.73 -21.66
N LYS A 824 1.86 10.49 -20.35
CA LYS A 824 3.03 10.73 -19.50
C LYS A 824 3.84 9.47 -19.21
N VAL A 825 3.41 8.31 -19.71
CA VAL A 825 4.07 7.04 -19.42
C VAL A 825 5.23 6.84 -20.37
N GLU A 826 6.44 6.97 -19.85
CA GLU A 826 7.68 6.74 -20.58
C GLU A 826 8.62 5.82 -19.78
N ALA A 827 9.63 5.27 -20.48
CA ALA A 827 10.71 4.55 -19.83
C ALA A 827 11.74 5.55 -19.33
N LYS A 828 11.89 5.62 -18.00
CA LYS A 828 12.87 6.46 -17.30
C LYS A 828 14.30 6.03 -17.62
N GLU A 829 14.53 4.73 -17.56
CA GLU A 829 15.85 4.15 -17.66
C GLU A 829 15.81 2.76 -18.31
N PHE A 830 16.87 2.45 -19.03
CA PHE A 830 17.11 1.14 -19.61
C PHE A 830 18.51 0.66 -19.24
N LEU A 831 18.59 -0.54 -18.65
CA LEU A 831 19.84 -1.19 -18.29
C LEU A 831 19.96 -2.55 -18.98
N GLN A 832 21.01 -2.67 -19.80
CA GLN A 832 21.44 -3.93 -20.37
C GLN A 832 22.44 -4.61 -19.42
N ILE A 833 22.03 -5.66 -18.71
CA ILE A 833 22.90 -6.32 -17.72
C ILE A 833 23.90 -7.27 -18.40
N LYS A 834 23.43 -8.03 -19.40
CA LYS A 834 24.27 -8.91 -20.23
C LYS A 834 24.13 -8.51 -21.71
N PRO A 835 25.18 -8.55 -22.55
CA PRO A 835 25.08 -8.18 -23.96
C PRO A 835 23.98 -8.93 -24.72
N SER A 836 23.33 -8.25 -25.68
CA SER A 836 22.24 -8.82 -26.50
C SER A 836 22.70 -10.06 -27.28
N LEU A 837 21.78 -11.01 -27.40
CA LEU A 837 21.94 -12.17 -28.29
C LEU A 837 21.68 -11.72 -29.73
N GLU A 838 22.45 -12.23 -30.71
CA GLU A 838 22.24 -11.83 -32.12
C GLU A 838 20.83 -12.17 -32.64
N LYS A 839 20.27 -13.29 -32.19
CA LYS A 839 18.92 -13.77 -32.54
C LYS A 839 18.30 -14.52 -31.36
N PRO A 840 17.66 -13.81 -30.41
CA PRO A 840 17.00 -14.44 -29.28
C PRO A 840 15.85 -15.35 -29.75
N LEU A 841 15.74 -16.53 -29.15
CA LEU A 841 14.68 -17.51 -29.43
C LEU A 841 13.28 -16.92 -29.16
N ALA A 842 13.13 -16.18 -28.06
CA ALA A 842 11.97 -15.36 -27.73
C ALA A 842 12.39 -14.19 -26.82
N SER A 843 11.52 -13.18 -26.70
CA SER A 843 11.65 -12.09 -25.73
C SER A 843 10.62 -12.28 -24.62
N LEU A 844 11.08 -12.62 -23.42
CA LEU A 844 10.22 -12.78 -22.23
C LEU A 844 10.06 -11.41 -21.57
N ILE A 845 8.86 -10.85 -21.61
CA ILE A 845 8.54 -9.54 -21.00
C ILE A 845 7.83 -9.80 -19.69
N ILE A 846 8.45 -9.35 -18.59
CA ILE A 846 8.03 -9.66 -17.23
C ILE A 846 7.88 -8.36 -16.43
N PRO A 847 6.66 -7.82 -16.33
CA PRO A 847 6.37 -6.72 -15.41
C PRO A 847 6.62 -7.11 -13.95
N LEU A 848 7.15 -6.17 -13.16
CA LEU A 848 7.45 -6.34 -11.74
C LEU A 848 6.54 -5.46 -10.88
N TYR A 849 5.89 -6.05 -9.88
CA TYR A 849 4.94 -5.37 -8.97
C TYR A 849 5.36 -5.56 -7.51
N LYS A 850 6.01 -4.57 -6.91
CA LYS A 850 6.33 -4.42 -5.46
C LYS A 850 7.00 -5.59 -4.70
N GLN A 851 7.00 -6.79 -5.25
CA GLN A 851 7.20 -8.05 -4.55
C GLN A 851 8.25 -8.86 -5.30
N LEU A 852 9.48 -8.72 -4.83
CA LEU A 852 10.67 -9.21 -5.54
C LEU A 852 10.99 -10.68 -5.25
N ASP A 853 10.31 -11.30 -4.29
CA ASP A 853 10.60 -12.69 -3.91
C ASP A 853 10.25 -13.69 -5.02
N PHE A 854 9.19 -13.43 -5.78
CA PHE A 854 8.85 -14.25 -6.95
C PHE A 854 9.93 -14.20 -8.04
N VAL A 855 10.59 -13.05 -8.21
CA VAL A 855 11.68 -12.89 -9.18
C VAL A 855 12.85 -13.81 -8.85
N LYS A 856 13.18 -13.98 -7.57
CA LYS A 856 14.25 -14.89 -7.12
C LYS A 856 13.97 -16.33 -7.52
N VAL A 857 12.75 -16.80 -7.27
CA VAL A 857 12.29 -18.16 -7.61
C VAL A 857 12.21 -18.34 -9.13
N GLN A 858 11.67 -17.36 -9.84
CA GLN A 858 11.55 -17.36 -11.29
C GLN A 858 12.92 -17.46 -11.97
N LEU A 859 13.90 -16.66 -11.54
CA LEU A 859 15.27 -16.75 -12.05
C LEU A 859 15.92 -18.10 -11.75
N ALA A 860 15.76 -18.62 -10.52
CA ALA A 860 16.33 -19.91 -10.14
C ALA A 860 15.76 -21.09 -10.95
N THR A 861 14.46 -21.10 -11.21
CA THR A 861 13.80 -22.13 -12.02
C THR A 861 14.18 -22.05 -13.50
N MET A 862 14.47 -20.85 -14.00
CA MET A 862 14.87 -20.60 -15.39
C MET A 862 16.37 -20.82 -15.66
N ALA A 863 17.24 -20.63 -14.67
CA ALA A 863 18.70 -20.60 -14.82
C ALA A 863 19.29 -21.79 -15.58
N ASN A 864 18.74 -22.98 -15.38
CA ASN A 864 19.25 -24.23 -15.94
C ASN A 864 18.53 -24.69 -17.22
N ASP A 865 17.70 -23.83 -17.84
CA ASP A 865 17.00 -24.14 -19.09
C ASP A 865 17.73 -23.52 -20.29
N GLN A 866 18.15 -24.38 -21.24
CA GLN A 866 18.87 -23.97 -22.44
C GLN A 866 18.03 -23.03 -23.33
N ASP A 867 16.70 -23.21 -23.36
CA ASP A 867 15.82 -22.33 -24.12
C ASP A 867 15.88 -20.89 -23.57
N ILE A 868 15.98 -20.74 -22.24
CA ILE A 868 16.03 -19.44 -21.58
C ILE A 868 17.40 -18.78 -21.79
N GLN A 869 18.50 -19.54 -21.76
CA GLN A 869 19.82 -19.02 -22.09
C GLN A 869 19.94 -18.49 -23.53
N GLN A 870 19.08 -18.98 -24.44
CA GLN A 870 18.98 -18.53 -25.83
C GLN A 870 17.87 -17.50 -26.08
N SER A 871 17.11 -17.15 -25.05
CA SER A 871 16.05 -16.13 -25.09
C SER A 871 16.52 -14.89 -24.34
N GLU A 872 15.85 -13.75 -24.49
CA GLU A 872 16.14 -12.59 -23.64
C GLU A 872 15.04 -12.41 -22.59
N ILE A 873 15.41 -11.92 -21.41
CA ILE A 873 14.49 -11.64 -20.30
C ILE A 873 14.45 -10.13 -20.08
N ILE A 874 13.29 -9.52 -20.21
CA ILE A 874 13.05 -8.09 -20.08
C ILE A 874 12.18 -7.88 -18.86
N TYR A 875 12.80 -7.53 -17.74
CA TYR A 875 12.06 -7.08 -16.57
C TYR A 875 11.63 -5.63 -16.74
N VAL A 876 10.35 -5.35 -16.50
CA VAL A 876 9.81 -3.99 -16.57
C VAL A 876 9.35 -3.59 -15.17
N LEU A 877 10.08 -2.67 -14.55
CA LEU A 877 9.76 -2.17 -13.22
C LEU A 877 8.84 -0.95 -13.32
N ASP A 878 7.63 -1.09 -12.80
CA ASP A 878 6.63 -0.02 -12.75
C ASP A 878 6.67 0.82 -11.46
N SER A 879 7.51 0.40 -10.50
CA SER A 879 7.65 0.98 -9.17
C SER A 879 9.07 1.57 -9.04
N PRO A 880 9.32 2.79 -9.56
CA PRO A 880 10.66 3.39 -9.61
C PRO A 880 11.30 3.56 -8.23
N GLU A 881 10.52 3.57 -7.16
CA GLU A 881 11.04 3.57 -5.79
C GLU A 881 11.89 2.33 -5.45
N GLN A 882 11.69 1.21 -6.14
CA GLN A 882 12.45 -0.04 -5.96
C GLN A 882 13.62 -0.20 -6.96
N GLU A 883 13.89 0.81 -7.77
CA GLU A 883 14.86 0.75 -8.87
C GLU A 883 16.23 0.21 -8.43
N GLN A 884 16.79 0.76 -7.36
CA GLN A 884 18.11 0.37 -6.88
C GLN A 884 18.14 -1.07 -6.34
N GLU A 885 17.08 -1.49 -5.64
CA GLU A 885 16.97 -2.84 -5.09
C GLU A 885 16.89 -3.88 -6.22
N VAL A 886 16.05 -3.61 -7.23
CA VAL A 886 15.89 -4.49 -8.40
C VAL A 886 17.17 -4.55 -9.23
N LYS A 887 17.85 -3.42 -9.47
CA LYS A 887 19.14 -3.39 -10.17
C LYS A 887 20.16 -4.29 -9.48
N ASN A 888 20.34 -4.11 -8.17
CA ASN A 888 21.27 -4.91 -7.38
C ASN A 888 20.89 -6.40 -7.42
N LEU A 889 19.61 -6.72 -7.28
CA LEU A 889 19.11 -8.09 -7.34
C LEU A 889 19.45 -8.74 -8.68
N LEU A 890 19.06 -8.11 -9.80
CA LEU A 890 19.26 -8.67 -11.13
C LEU A 890 20.75 -8.79 -11.50
N GLN A 891 21.58 -7.82 -11.12
CA GLN A 891 23.03 -7.88 -11.33
C GLN A 891 23.67 -9.03 -10.54
N ASN A 892 23.33 -9.18 -9.26
CA ASN A 892 23.83 -10.27 -8.42
C ASN A 892 23.42 -11.65 -8.98
N TYR A 893 22.17 -11.79 -9.43
CA TYR A 893 21.70 -13.04 -10.00
C TYR A 893 22.28 -13.33 -11.39
N ASN A 894 22.58 -12.29 -12.18
CA ASN A 894 23.30 -12.45 -13.43
C ASN A 894 24.73 -13.00 -13.20
N LEU A 895 25.43 -12.59 -12.15
CA LEU A 895 26.74 -13.16 -11.80
C LEU A 895 26.66 -14.67 -11.48
N ILE A 896 25.52 -15.13 -10.95
CA ILE A 896 25.31 -16.53 -10.56
C ILE A 896 24.87 -17.38 -11.74
N TYR A 897 23.90 -16.90 -12.53
CA TYR A 897 23.20 -17.70 -13.55
C TYR A 897 23.56 -17.34 -14.99
N ASP A 898 24.27 -16.24 -15.22
CA ASP A 898 24.70 -15.75 -16.54
C ASP A 898 23.53 -15.63 -17.56
N LEU A 899 22.37 -15.19 -17.09
CA LEU A 899 21.16 -15.03 -17.92
C LEU A 899 21.15 -13.69 -18.69
N PRO A 900 20.65 -13.65 -19.93
CA PRO A 900 20.56 -12.46 -20.78
C PRO A 900 19.41 -11.53 -20.33
N ILE A 901 19.68 -10.75 -19.28
CA ILE A 901 18.69 -9.89 -18.61
C ILE A 901 18.80 -8.44 -19.09
N LYS A 902 17.64 -7.84 -19.35
CA LYS A 902 17.38 -6.41 -19.54
C LYS A 902 16.46 -5.92 -18.43
N LEU A 903 16.67 -4.69 -17.98
CA LEU A 903 15.79 -3.99 -17.05
C LEU A 903 15.32 -2.68 -17.69
N VAL A 904 14.00 -2.49 -17.75
CA VAL A 904 13.36 -1.23 -18.12
C VAL A 904 12.67 -0.67 -16.89
N VAL A 905 12.95 0.58 -16.55
CA VAL A 905 12.35 1.27 -15.39
C VAL A 905 11.39 2.31 -15.90
N MET A 906 10.14 2.28 -15.43
CA MET A 906 9.11 3.27 -15.78
C MET A 906 9.08 4.41 -14.78
N ASP A 907 8.68 5.60 -15.22
CA ASP A 907 8.53 6.77 -14.35
C ASP A 907 7.37 6.68 -13.36
N TYR A 908 6.35 5.88 -13.68
CA TYR A 908 5.12 5.75 -12.88
C TYR A 908 4.53 4.35 -12.98
N ASN A 909 3.87 3.92 -11.89
CA ASN A 909 3.04 2.72 -11.93
C ASN A 909 1.83 2.95 -12.84
N SER A 910 1.89 2.31 -14.01
CA SER A 910 0.94 2.48 -15.10
C SER A 910 0.17 1.20 -15.42
N GLY A 911 0.31 0.18 -14.57
CA GLY A 911 -0.37 -1.11 -14.70
C GLY A 911 0.23 -2.06 -15.73
N TYR A 912 -0.34 -3.27 -15.77
CA TYR A 912 0.14 -4.41 -16.56
C TYR A 912 0.21 -4.15 -18.07
N ALA A 913 -0.82 -3.54 -18.66
CA ALA A 913 -0.82 -3.23 -20.08
C ALA A 913 0.34 -2.30 -20.49
N ALA A 914 0.55 -1.22 -19.73
CA ALA A 914 1.59 -0.25 -20.03
C ALA A 914 2.98 -0.85 -19.89
N ALA A 915 3.23 -1.62 -18.83
CA ALA A 915 4.50 -2.29 -18.60
C ALA A 915 4.85 -3.28 -19.73
N ASN A 916 3.89 -4.11 -20.15
CA ASN A 916 4.11 -5.03 -21.27
C ASN A 916 4.35 -4.30 -22.60
N ASN A 917 3.60 -3.23 -22.88
CA ASN A 917 3.81 -2.42 -24.08
C ASN A 917 5.20 -1.79 -24.12
N ILE A 918 5.67 -1.25 -23.00
CA ILE A 918 7.03 -0.71 -22.87
C ILE A 918 8.06 -1.83 -23.08
N GLY A 919 7.91 -2.98 -22.41
CA GLY A 919 8.81 -4.12 -22.61
C GLY A 919 8.89 -4.61 -24.06
N ALA A 920 7.77 -4.60 -24.78
CA ALA A 920 7.69 -4.98 -26.19
C ALA A 920 8.46 -4.04 -27.14
N ILE A 921 8.66 -2.78 -26.75
CA ILE A 921 9.52 -1.83 -27.51
C ILE A 921 10.98 -2.28 -27.45
N TYR A 922 11.45 -2.77 -26.29
CA TYR A 922 12.84 -3.19 -26.06
C TYR A 922 13.13 -4.66 -26.43
N ALA A 923 12.10 -5.41 -26.84
CA ALA A 923 12.23 -6.77 -27.35
C ALA A 923 12.91 -6.81 -28.72
N GLU A 924 13.76 -7.81 -28.96
CA GLU A 924 14.51 -8.01 -30.21
C GLU A 924 14.03 -9.26 -30.98
N SER A 925 13.36 -10.22 -30.33
CA SER A 925 12.87 -11.44 -30.98
C SER A 925 11.60 -11.23 -31.81
N GLU A 926 11.35 -12.14 -32.76
CA GLU A 926 10.08 -12.24 -33.51
C GLU A 926 8.92 -12.67 -32.60
N TYR A 927 9.21 -13.42 -31.52
CA TYR A 927 8.21 -13.96 -30.61
C TYR A 927 8.28 -13.29 -29.26
N LEU A 928 7.17 -12.70 -28.83
CA LEU A 928 7.01 -12.14 -27.49
C LEU A 928 6.35 -13.17 -26.58
N VAL A 929 6.84 -13.28 -25.36
CA VAL A 929 6.22 -14.04 -24.26
C VAL A 929 5.95 -13.06 -23.14
N LEU A 930 4.69 -12.64 -23.00
CA LEU A 930 4.21 -11.74 -21.96
C LEU A 930 3.87 -12.62 -20.75
N MET A 931 4.51 -12.39 -19.60
CA MET A 931 4.42 -13.31 -18.47
C MET A 931 4.49 -12.57 -17.13
N ASN A 932 3.71 -13.02 -16.15
CA ASN A 932 3.77 -12.46 -14.80
C ASN A 932 5.05 -12.87 -14.07
N SER A 933 5.49 -12.07 -13.11
CA SER A 933 6.67 -12.35 -12.27
C SER A 933 6.51 -13.55 -11.35
N ASP A 934 5.27 -13.96 -11.05
CA ASP A 934 4.89 -15.11 -10.21
C ASP A 934 4.55 -16.37 -11.02
N VAL A 935 4.90 -16.39 -12.31
CA VAL A 935 4.76 -17.55 -13.21
C VAL A 935 6.12 -18.16 -13.50
N PHE A 936 6.25 -19.48 -13.35
CA PHE A 936 7.51 -20.17 -13.61
C PHE A 936 7.32 -21.60 -14.16
N PRO A 937 8.29 -22.11 -14.95
CA PRO A 937 8.13 -23.38 -15.65
C PRO A 937 8.21 -24.59 -14.74
N LYS A 938 7.35 -25.60 -14.99
CA LYS A 938 7.41 -26.90 -14.30
C LYS A 938 8.55 -27.78 -14.81
N SER A 939 8.92 -27.62 -16.08
CA SER A 939 9.94 -28.44 -16.74
C SER A 939 10.70 -27.65 -17.78
N LYS A 940 11.96 -28.03 -18.03
CA LYS A 940 12.82 -27.43 -19.05
C LYS A 940 12.30 -27.66 -20.48
N GLY A 941 12.72 -26.82 -21.42
CA GLY A 941 12.40 -26.98 -22.84
C GLY A 941 10.95 -26.60 -23.18
N TRP A 942 10.27 -25.90 -22.27
CA TRP A 942 8.86 -25.53 -22.41
C TRP A 942 8.65 -24.51 -23.53
N LEU A 943 9.58 -23.57 -23.68
CA LEU A 943 9.51 -22.48 -24.63
C LEU A 943 9.66 -23.00 -26.07
N SER A 944 10.63 -23.88 -26.32
CA SER A 944 10.81 -24.57 -27.60
C SER A 944 9.57 -25.38 -28.00
N LYS A 945 8.87 -26.01 -27.04
CA LYS A 945 7.62 -26.73 -27.32
C LYS A 945 6.51 -25.77 -27.74
N MET A 946 6.36 -24.65 -27.02
CA MET A 946 5.39 -23.61 -27.38
C MET A 946 5.67 -23.03 -28.75
N LEU A 947 6.92 -22.67 -29.06
CA LEU A 947 7.32 -22.13 -30.35
C LEU A 947 7.05 -23.10 -31.49
N LYS A 948 7.41 -24.39 -31.34
CA LYS A 948 7.12 -25.43 -32.33
C LYS A 948 5.62 -25.54 -32.61
N PHE A 949 4.79 -25.49 -31.56
CA PHE A 949 3.34 -25.52 -31.72
C PHE A 949 2.83 -24.24 -32.42
N TYR A 950 3.26 -23.06 -31.97
CA TYR A 950 2.88 -21.78 -32.57
C TYR A 950 3.24 -21.72 -34.05
N SER A 951 4.48 -22.06 -34.43
CA SER A 951 4.94 -22.03 -35.82
C SER A 951 4.24 -23.06 -36.71
N ALA A 952 3.70 -24.15 -36.16
CA ALA A 952 2.94 -25.15 -36.91
C ALA A 952 1.54 -24.67 -37.31
N TYR A 953 1.00 -23.65 -36.65
CA TYR A 953 -0.36 -23.15 -36.84
C TYR A 953 -0.36 -21.62 -37.03
N PRO A 954 -0.14 -21.12 -38.26
CA PRO A 954 -0.04 -19.69 -38.56
C PRO A 954 -1.28 -18.85 -38.19
N GLN A 955 -2.45 -19.49 -38.03
CA GLN A 955 -3.68 -18.83 -37.61
C GLN A 955 -3.72 -18.45 -36.12
N ILE A 956 -2.76 -18.92 -35.31
CA ILE A 956 -2.69 -18.59 -33.90
C ILE A 956 -2.22 -17.13 -33.74
N GLY A 957 -3.06 -16.32 -33.11
CA GLY A 957 -2.73 -14.94 -32.73
C GLY A 957 -2.29 -14.82 -31.28
N ALA A 958 -2.82 -15.67 -30.39
CA ALA A 958 -2.46 -15.71 -28.99
C ALA A 958 -2.42 -17.16 -28.48
N LEU A 959 -1.31 -17.55 -27.85
CA LEU A 959 -1.10 -18.90 -27.33
C LEU A 959 -0.79 -18.83 -25.83
N THR A 960 -1.50 -19.63 -25.02
CA THR A 960 -1.21 -19.77 -23.59
C THR A 960 -0.94 -21.22 -23.22
N PRO A 961 -0.01 -21.51 -22.29
CA PRO A 961 0.19 -22.85 -21.75
C PRO A 961 -0.89 -23.22 -20.72
N LYS A 962 -0.77 -24.42 -20.16
CA LYS A 962 -1.53 -24.83 -18.97
C LYS A 962 -0.92 -24.22 -17.72
N LEU A 963 -1.71 -23.42 -17.01
CA LEU A 963 -1.33 -22.85 -15.73
C LEU A 963 -1.95 -23.63 -14.59
N ILE A 964 -1.13 -23.95 -13.60
CA ILE A 964 -1.50 -24.72 -12.41
C ILE A 964 -1.10 -23.96 -11.13
N TYR A 965 -1.88 -24.17 -10.09
CA TYR A 965 -1.55 -23.74 -8.74
C TYR A 965 -0.44 -24.62 -8.13
N GLU A 966 0.12 -24.17 -7.01
CA GLU A 966 1.12 -24.89 -6.21
C GLU A 966 0.61 -26.25 -5.70
N ASP A 967 -0.69 -26.36 -5.45
CA ASP A 967 -1.39 -27.60 -5.06
C ASP A 967 -1.64 -28.57 -6.25
N GLN A 968 -1.12 -28.23 -7.44
CA GLN A 968 -1.32 -28.95 -8.70
C GLN A 968 -2.76 -28.99 -9.23
N SER A 969 -3.65 -28.12 -8.72
CA SER A 969 -4.94 -27.88 -9.36
C SER A 969 -4.80 -26.93 -10.56
N LEU A 970 -5.72 -27.04 -11.52
CA LEU A 970 -5.80 -26.20 -12.70
C LEU A 970 -6.17 -24.79 -12.29
N GLN A 971 -5.49 -23.82 -12.88
CA GLN A 971 -5.84 -22.43 -12.75
C GLN A 971 -6.36 -21.88 -14.08
N HIS A 972 -5.59 -22.04 -15.16
CA HIS A 972 -6.01 -21.68 -16.51
C HIS A 972 -5.88 -22.85 -17.48
N ALA A 973 -7.01 -23.23 -18.07
CA ALA A 973 -7.07 -24.10 -19.24
C ALA A 973 -7.67 -23.37 -20.46
N GLY A 974 -7.37 -22.07 -20.58
CA GLY A 974 -8.05 -21.11 -21.46
C GLY A 974 -9.25 -20.44 -20.79
N MET A 975 -9.80 -19.40 -21.44
CA MET A 975 -10.86 -18.56 -20.90
C MET A 975 -12.14 -18.61 -21.73
N PHE A 976 -13.27 -18.35 -21.07
CA PHE A 976 -14.58 -18.15 -21.67
C PHE A 976 -15.30 -16.99 -21.00
N PHE A 977 -16.51 -16.66 -21.45
CA PHE A 977 -17.26 -15.52 -20.93
C PHE A 977 -18.62 -15.93 -20.41
N GLU A 978 -19.01 -15.37 -19.27
CA GLU A 978 -20.32 -15.54 -18.67
C GLU A 978 -20.91 -14.20 -18.25
N LYS A 979 -22.23 -14.17 -18.04
CA LYS A 979 -22.93 -12.99 -17.51
C LYS A 979 -23.07 -13.13 -16.00
N THR A 980 -22.75 -12.06 -15.27
CA THR A 980 -22.95 -12.00 -13.81
C THR A 980 -24.34 -11.42 -13.47
N THR A 981 -24.55 -11.09 -12.19
CA THR A 981 -25.72 -10.32 -11.73
C THR A 981 -25.77 -8.90 -12.29
N PHE A 982 -24.62 -8.33 -12.67
CA PHE A 982 -24.55 -7.09 -13.44
C PHE A 982 -24.69 -7.39 -14.93
N PRO A 983 -25.19 -6.45 -15.76
CA PRO A 983 -25.42 -6.68 -17.18
C PRO A 983 -24.13 -6.76 -18.03
N PHE A 984 -22.99 -7.13 -17.44
CA PHE A 984 -21.69 -7.17 -18.10
C PHE A 984 -21.23 -8.60 -18.36
N TRP A 985 -20.37 -8.75 -19.37
CA TRP A 985 -19.66 -10.00 -19.62
C TRP A 985 -18.39 -10.02 -18.77
N VAL A 986 -18.18 -11.12 -18.03
CA VAL A 986 -16.96 -11.34 -17.26
C VAL A 986 -16.20 -12.53 -17.80
N THR A 987 -14.89 -12.52 -17.56
CA THR A 987 -13.99 -13.61 -17.93
C THR A 987 -14.07 -14.72 -16.88
N ALA A 988 -14.25 -15.95 -17.36
CA ALA A 988 -14.26 -17.16 -16.58
C ALA A 988 -13.23 -18.16 -17.12
N HIS A 989 -12.85 -19.13 -16.30
CA HIS A 989 -11.71 -20.01 -16.55
C HIS A 989 -12.17 -21.46 -16.69
N TYR A 990 -11.78 -22.11 -17.79
CA TYR A 990 -12.11 -23.52 -17.98
C TYR A 990 -11.45 -24.37 -16.88
N TYR A 991 -12.27 -25.12 -16.15
CA TYR A 991 -11.84 -26.14 -15.18
C TYR A 991 -10.98 -25.62 -14.02
N LYS A 992 -11.05 -24.31 -13.69
CA LYS A 992 -10.35 -23.74 -12.54
C LYS A 992 -10.71 -24.51 -11.26
N GLY A 993 -9.70 -24.90 -10.48
CA GLY A 993 -9.82 -25.70 -9.26
C GLY A 993 -9.86 -27.23 -9.47
N PHE A 994 -10.00 -27.73 -10.69
CA PHE A 994 -9.97 -29.18 -10.96
C PHE A 994 -8.53 -29.72 -10.92
N PRO A 995 -8.28 -31.01 -10.69
CA PRO A 995 -6.92 -31.56 -10.73
C PRO A 995 -6.22 -31.34 -12.08
N ASN A 996 -4.90 -31.07 -12.10
CA ASN A 996 -4.15 -30.83 -13.36
C ASN A 996 -4.20 -31.99 -14.38
N ARG A 997 -4.58 -33.20 -13.96
CA ARG A 997 -4.77 -34.40 -14.79
C ARG A 997 -6.19 -34.56 -15.33
N TYR A 998 -7.07 -33.59 -15.09
CA TYR A 998 -8.45 -33.63 -15.58
C TYR A 998 -8.44 -33.79 -17.11
N GLN A 999 -9.09 -34.86 -17.59
CA GLN A 999 -8.94 -35.35 -18.97
C GLN A 999 -9.27 -34.28 -20.04
N PRO A 1000 -10.37 -33.51 -19.92
CA PRO A 1000 -10.67 -32.42 -20.85
C PRO A 1000 -9.59 -31.32 -20.92
N ALA A 1001 -8.81 -31.13 -19.86
CA ALA A 1001 -7.73 -30.16 -19.82
C ALA A 1001 -6.41 -30.68 -20.42
N GLN A 1002 -6.32 -31.97 -20.78
CA GLN A 1002 -5.09 -32.54 -21.38
C GLN A 1002 -5.01 -32.36 -22.89
N ARG A 1003 -5.97 -31.63 -23.49
CA ARG A 1003 -6.05 -31.46 -24.95
C ARG A 1003 -5.92 -29.98 -25.31
N SER A 1004 -4.93 -29.70 -26.16
CA SER A 1004 -4.77 -28.40 -26.78
C SER A 1004 -5.97 -28.10 -27.67
N ARG A 1005 -6.51 -26.88 -27.60
CA ARG A 1005 -7.73 -26.48 -28.31
C ARG A 1005 -7.83 -24.98 -28.49
N ARG A 1006 -8.64 -24.58 -29.47
CA ARG A 1006 -9.10 -23.20 -29.62
C ARG A 1006 -9.99 -22.82 -28.44
N VAL A 1007 -9.85 -21.58 -27.96
CA VAL A 1007 -10.64 -21.00 -26.87
C VAL A 1007 -11.05 -19.56 -27.22
N PRO A 1008 -12.13 -19.01 -26.63
CA PRO A 1008 -12.54 -17.62 -26.80
C PRO A 1008 -11.42 -16.60 -26.57
N ALA A 1009 -10.68 -16.80 -25.48
CA ALA A 1009 -9.60 -15.93 -25.07
C ALA A 1009 -8.59 -16.74 -24.21
N VAL A 1010 -7.42 -16.16 -24.02
CA VAL A 1010 -6.35 -16.72 -23.21
C VAL A 1010 -5.88 -15.70 -22.17
N THR A 1011 -5.32 -16.18 -21.07
CA THR A 1011 -4.91 -15.32 -19.95
C THR A 1011 -3.61 -14.57 -20.24
N GLY A 1012 -3.49 -13.36 -19.70
CA GLY A 1012 -2.25 -12.59 -19.70
C GLY A 1012 -1.15 -13.14 -18.79
N ALA A 1013 -1.46 -14.05 -17.86
CA ALA A 1013 -0.46 -14.59 -16.93
C ALA A 1013 0.74 -15.24 -17.64
N CYS A 1014 0.50 -15.89 -18.78
CA CYS A 1014 1.54 -16.24 -19.75
C CYS A 1014 0.93 -16.34 -21.15
N LEU A 1015 1.36 -15.46 -22.06
CA LEU A 1015 0.84 -15.35 -23.42
C LEU A 1015 1.99 -15.21 -24.42
N MET A 1016 1.99 -16.04 -25.45
CA MET A 1016 2.90 -15.94 -26.60
C MET A 1016 2.18 -15.36 -27.80
N ILE A 1017 2.83 -14.40 -28.48
CA ILE A 1017 2.35 -13.70 -29.66
C ILE A 1017 3.51 -13.24 -30.55
N LYS A 1018 3.30 -13.17 -31.87
CA LYS A 1018 4.28 -12.56 -32.78
C LYS A 1018 4.39 -11.06 -32.55
N LYS A 1019 5.62 -10.53 -32.53
CA LYS A 1019 5.90 -9.10 -32.34
C LYS A 1019 5.20 -8.23 -33.38
N ASP A 1020 5.26 -8.62 -34.66
CA ASP A 1020 4.60 -7.87 -35.76
C ASP A 1020 3.08 -7.82 -35.58
N LEU A 1021 2.46 -8.93 -35.13
CA LEU A 1021 1.02 -8.97 -34.84
C LEU A 1021 0.69 -8.09 -33.63
N TYR A 1022 1.50 -8.17 -32.56
CA TYR A 1022 1.35 -7.33 -31.36
C TYR A 1022 1.42 -5.84 -31.71
N GLN A 1023 2.34 -5.44 -32.58
CA GLN A 1023 2.43 -4.07 -33.08
C GLN A 1023 1.25 -3.68 -33.97
N GLN A 1024 0.81 -4.59 -34.85
CA GLN A 1024 -0.31 -4.35 -35.76
C GLN A 1024 -1.63 -4.09 -35.01
N ILE A 1025 -1.87 -4.78 -33.89
CA ILE A 1025 -3.05 -4.59 -33.03
C ILE A 1025 -2.88 -3.46 -32.01
N GLY A 1026 -1.73 -2.78 -32.00
CA GLY A 1026 -1.41 -1.71 -31.05
C GLY A 1026 -1.13 -2.17 -29.62
N GLY A 1027 -0.77 -3.44 -29.42
CA GLY A 1027 -0.49 -4.05 -28.13
C GLY A 1027 -1.69 -4.13 -27.17
N TYR A 1028 -1.40 -4.30 -25.88
CA TYR A 1028 -2.41 -4.21 -24.83
C TYR A 1028 -3.04 -2.82 -24.81
N THR A 1029 -4.37 -2.74 -24.71
CA THR A 1029 -5.01 -1.42 -24.51
C THR A 1029 -4.67 -0.90 -23.11
N THR A 1030 -4.32 0.37 -23.04
CA THR A 1030 -4.10 1.09 -21.79
C THR A 1030 -5.31 1.91 -21.36
N GLU A 1031 -6.47 1.69 -21.98
CA GLU A 1031 -7.72 2.38 -21.62
C GLU A 1031 -8.34 1.84 -20.32
N TYR A 1032 -8.08 0.57 -19.97
CA TYR A 1032 -8.47 0.02 -18.68
C TYR A 1032 -7.60 0.63 -17.58
N ILE A 1033 -8.23 1.05 -16.49
CA ILE A 1033 -7.55 1.69 -15.39
C ILE A 1033 -7.07 0.61 -14.44
N ILE A 1034 -5.77 0.29 -14.55
CA ILE A 1034 -5.03 -0.66 -13.71
C ILE A 1034 -5.76 -2.01 -13.55
N GLY A 1035 -5.48 -2.94 -14.46
CA GLY A 1035 -5.84 -4.35 -14.32
C GLY A 1035 -7.21 -4.74 -14.88
N ASP A 1036 -7.33 -6.04 -15.12
CA ASP A 1036 -8.47 -6.77 -15.66
C ASP A 1036 -8.90 -6.41 -17.09
N PHE A 1037 -9.30 -7.45 -17.83
CA PHE A 1037 -9.84 -7.43 -19.20
C PHE A 1037 -8.83 -7.15 -20.34
N GLU A 1038 -7.57 -6.81 -20.03
CA GLU A 1038 -6.59 -6.46 -21.08
C GLU A 1038 -6.21 -7.68 -21.95
N ASP A 1039 -6.19 -8.88 -21.35
CA ASP A 1039 -5.90 -10.15 -22.01
C ASP A 1039 -7.02 -10.59 -22.97
N SER A 1040 -8.28 -10.46 -22.56
CA SER A 1040 -9.42 -10.66 -23.47
C SER A 1040 -9.49 -9.62 -24.58
N ASP A 1041 -9.23 -8.33 -24.30
CA ASP A 1041 -9.19 -7.26 -25.31
C ASP A 1041 -8.12 -7.53 -26.38
N LEU A 1042 -6.91 -7.94 -25.97
CA LEU A 1042 -5.84 -8.34 -26.88
C LEU A 1042 -6.27 -9.51 -27.77
N CYS A 1043 -6.90 -10.54 -27.18
CA CYS A 1043 -7.42 -11.68 -27.94
C CYS A 1043 -8.47 -11.26 -28.96
N PHE A 1044 -9.34 -10.31 -28.63
CA PHE A 1044 -10.38 -9.83 -29.54
C PHE A 1044 -9.83 -8.99 -30.68
N LYS A 1045 -8.85 -8.12 -30.43
CA LYS A 1045 -8.12 -7.43 -31.50
C LYS A 1045 -7.44 -8.41 -32.47
N CYS A 1046 -6.82 -9.48 -31.96
CA CYS A 1046 -6.31 -10.57 -32.80
C CYS A 1046 -7.42 -11.22 -33.63
N SER A 1047 -8.57 -11.48 -33.01
CA SER A 1047 -9.74 -12.09 -33.67
C SER A 1047 -10.35 -11.21 -34.76
N GLU A 1048 -10.35 -9.89 -34.62
CA GLU A 1048 -10.81 -8.96 -35.67
C GLU A 1048 -9.94 -9.03 -36.92
N LEU A 1049 -8.66 -9.37 -36.78
CA LEU A 1049 -7.73 -9.63 -37.88
C LEU A 1049 -7.79 -11.09 -38.39
N GLY A 1050 -8.70 -11.92 -37.85
CA GLY A 1050 -8.91 -13.30 -38.27
C GLY A 1050 -8.01 -14.33 -37.58
N TYR A 1051 -7.27 -13.96 -36.54
CA TYR A 1051 -6.46 -14.88 -35.76
C TYR A 1051 -7.26 -15.56 -34.64
N GLU A 1052 -6.77 -16.70 -34.17
CA GLU A 1052 -7.40 -17.51 -33.12
C GLU A 1052 -6.60 -17.50 -31.82
N SER A 1053 -7.31 -17.58 -30.69
CA SER A 1053 -6.71 -17.81 -29.37
C SER A 1053 -6.68 -19.30 -29.03
N TRP A 1054 -5.54 -19.79 -28.56
CA TRP A 1054 -5.29 -21.22 -28.35
C TRP A 1054 -4.73 -21.53 -26.97
N TYR A 1055 -5.29 -22.59 -26.39
CA TYR A 1055 -4.79 -23.22 -25.17
C TYR A 1055 -3.91 -24.42 -25.53
N PHE A 1056 -2.69 -24.47 -24.96
CA PHE A 1056 -1.72 -25.53 -25.20
C PHE A 1056 -1.49 -26.39 -23.94
N ALA A 1057 -1.94 -27.64 -23.98
CA ALA A 1057 -2.02 -28.50 -22.80
C ALA A 1057 -0.70 -29.21 -22.42
N GLU A 1058 0.25 -29.31 -23.36
CA GLU A 1058 1.50 -30.07 -23.19
C GLU A 1058 2.57 -29.34 -22.38
N VAL A 1059 2.42 -28.03 -22.21
CA VAL A 1059 3.32 -27.19 -21.41
C VAL A 1059 2.59 -26.78 -20.14
N GLU A 1060 3.25 -26.98 -19.00
CA GLU A 1060 2.74 -26.66 -17.68
C GLU A 1060 3.64 -25.62 -17.02
N LEU A 1061 3.06 -24.51 -16.57
CA LEU A 1061 3.73 -23.52 -15.73
C LEU A 1061 2.95 -23.37 -14.41
N TYR A 1062 3.67 -23.15 -13.32
CA TYR A 1062 3.07 -22.73 -12.06
C TYR A 1062 2.74 -21.25 -12.10
N HIS A 1063 1.68 -20.85 -11.41
CA HIS A 1063 1.31 -19.46 -11.21
C HIS A 1063 0.84 -19.29 -9.76
N LEU A 1064 1.58 -18.52 -8.96
CA LEU A 1064 1.35 -18.37 -7.52
C LEU A 1064 0.35 -17.26 -7.16
N GLU A 1065 -0.67 -17.08 -8.01
CA GLU A 1065 -1.69 -16.03 -7.92
C GLU A 1065 -2.34 -15.91 -6.52
N ARG A 1066 -2.64 -17.03 -5.85
CA ARG A 1066 -3.24 -17.00 -4.50
C ARG A 1066 -2.33 -16.33 -3.49
N GLN A 1067 -1.02 -16.56 -3.61
CA GLN A 1067 -0.02 -15.98 -2.71
C GLN A 1067 0.20 -14.51 -3.05
N SER A 1068 0.25 -14.15 -4.33
CA SER A 1068 0.41 -12.75 -4.76
C SER A 1068 -0.86 -11.91 -4.49
N MET A 1069 -2.06 -12.48 -4.57
CA MET A 1069 -3.32 -11.79 -4.20
C MET A 1069 -3.51 -11.64 -2.70
N LEU A 1070 -3.03 -12.56 -1.86
CA LEU A 1070 -3.06 -12.37 -0.39
C LEU A 1070 -2.18 -11.20 0.07
N LEU A 1071 -1.21 -10.81 -0.77
CA LEU A 1071 -0.22 -9.78 -0.47
C LEU A 1071 -0.54 -8.43 -1.17
N ASN A 1072 -1.51 -8.41 -2.07
CA ASN A 1072 -1.97 -7.23 -2.81
C ASN A 1072 -3.48 -7.03 -2.60
N ASN A 1073 -3.93 -5.82 -2.25
CA ASN A 1073 -5.36 -5.55 -2.03
C ASN A 1073 -6.22 -6.04 -3.23
N ASP A 1074 -7.22 -6.88 -2.94
CA ASP A 1074 -8.12 -7.43 -3.97
C ASP A 1074 -8.85 -6.29 -4.69
N PHE A 1075 -8.64 -6.19 -6.01
CA PHE A 1075 -9.28 -5.18 -6.86
C PHE A 1075 -10.74 -5.52 -7.19
N SER A 1076 -11.15 -6.78 -6.97
CA SER A 1076 -12.50 -7.24 -7.27
C SER A 1076 -13.52 -6.57 -6.34
N GLY A 1077 -14.59 -6.02 -6.92
CA GLY A 1077 -15.59 -5.25 -6.17
C GLY A 1077 -15.23 -3.78 -5.93
N THR A 1078 -14.18 -3.24 -6.58
CA THR A 1078 -13.90 -1.79 -6.61
C THR A 1078 -14.66 -1.09 -7.74
N LEU A 1079 -14.79 0.24 -7.64
CA LEU A 1079 -15.41 1.05 -8.70
C LEU A 1079 -14.53 1.12 -9.96
N SER A 1080 -13.19 0.99 -9.83
CA SER A 1080 -12.27 0.80 -10.95
C SER A 1080 -12.59 -0.46 -11.74
N TRP A 1081 -12.77 -1.59 -11.05
CA TRP A 1081 -13.19 -2.85 -11.68
C TRP A 1081 -14.54 -2.70 -12.40
N ARG A 1082 -15.52 -2.05 -11.76
CA ARG A 1082 -16.84 -1.81 -12.39
C ARG A 1082 -16.71 -0.92 -13.64
N TYR A 1083 -15.85 0.08 -13.63
CA TYR A 1083 -15.56 0.91 -14.80
C TYR A 1083 -14.92 0.08 -15.93
N ASN A 1084 -13.90 -0.74 -15.62
CA ASN A 1084 -13.23 -1.58 -16.62
C ASN A 1084 -14.20 -2.62 -17.21
N ALA A 1085 -15.03 -3.26 -16.38
CA ALA A 1085 -16.06 -4.20 -16.82
C ALA A 1085 -17.10 -3.54 -17.73
N TRP A 1086 -17.56 -2.33 -17.38
CA TRP A 1086 -18.46 -1.54 -18.21
C TRP A 1086 -17.82 -1.19 -19.56
N LEU A 1087 -16.56 -0.72 -19.56
CA LEU A 1087 -15.83 -0.36 -20.78
C LEU A 1087 -15.62 -1.57 -21.68
N HIS A 1088 -15.19 -2.71 -21.11
CA HIS A 1088 -14.99 -3.96 -21.82
C HIS A 1088 -16.30 -4.47 -22.43
N HIS A 1089 -17.40 -4.42 -21.68
CA HIS A 1089 -18.71 -4.76 -22.20
C HIS A 1089 -19.12 -3.85 -23.37
N ARG A 1090 -18.96 -2.52 -23.26
CA ARG A 1090 -19.31 -1.61 -24.37
C ARG A 1090 -18.49 -1.86 -25.62
N LYS A 1091 -17.20 -2.17 -25.47
CA LYS A 1091 -16.31 -2.48 -26.60
C LYS A 1091 -16.68 -3.80 -27.26
N TRP A 1092 -16.89 -4.86 -26.47
CA TRP A 1092 -16.81 -6.23 -26.98
C TRP A 1092 -18.08 -7.06 -26.86
N GLN A 1093 -19.19 -6.52 -26.31
CA GLN A 1093 -20.42 -7.31 -26.09
C GLN A 1093 -20.88 -8.06 -27.35
N SER A 1094 -20.95 -7.38 -28.50
CA SER A 1094 -21.43 -7.99 -29.75
C SER A 1094 -20.50 -9.13 -30.20
N HIS A 1095 -19.19 -8.95 -30.02
CA HIS A 1095 -18.19 -9.95 -30.38
C HIS A 1095 -18.26 -11.17 -29.46
N ILE A 1096 -18.36 -10.94 -28.14
CA ILE A 1096 -18.52 -11.99 -27.12
C ILE A 1096 -19.79 -12.80 -27.38
N GLU A 1097 -20.92 -12.14 -27.70
CA GLU A 1097 -22.18 -12.80 -28.01
C GLU A 1097 -22.07 -13.74 -29.22
N ILE A 1098 -21.34 -13.33 -30.26
CA ILE A 1098 -21.09 -14.16 -31.46
C ILE A 1098 -20.22 -15.37 -31.11
N ILE A 1099 -19.11 -15.15 -30.40
CA ILE A 1099 -18.18 -16.22 -30.00
C ILE A 1099 -18.89 -17.25 -29.11
N MET A 1100 -19.60 -16.78 -28.08
CA MET A 1100 -20.26 -17.66 -27.12
C MET A 1100 -21.41 -18.45 -27.77
N LYS A 1101 -22.17 -17.84 -28.70
CA LYS A 1101 -23.22 -18.54 -29.44
C LYS A 1101 -22.66 -19.69 -30.29
N ASN A 1102 -21.53 -19.48 -30.95
CA ASN A 1102 -20.87 -20.49 -31.77
C ASN A 1102 -20.32 -21.66 -30.93
N ILE A 1103 -19.96 -21.41 -29.67
CA ILE A 1103 -19.49 -22.45 -28.74
C ILE A 1103 -20.64 -23.25 -28.18
N SER A 1104 -21.75 -22.62 -27.78
CA SER A 1104 -22.93 -23.35 -27.28
C SER A 1104 -23.63 -24.23 -28.33
N ASN A 1105 -23.33 -24.04 -29.63
CA ASN A 1105 -23.86 -24.85 -30.73
C ASN A 1105 -22.95 -26.01 -31.15
N ASN A 1106 -21.71 -26.07 -30.64
CA ASN A 1106 -20.70 -27.10 -30.91
C ASN A 1106 -20.44 -27.92 -29.64
#